data_AF-A0A644XQ07-F1
#
_entry.id   AF-A0A644XQ07-F1
#
_cell.length_a   1.000
_cell.length_b   1.000
_cell.length_c   1.000
_cell.angle_alpha   90.00
_cell.angle_beta   90.00
_cell.angle_gamma   90.00
#
_symmetry.space_group_name_H-M   'P 1'
#
loop_
_entity.id
_entity.type
_entity.pdbx_description
1 polymer ?
#
loop_
_entity_poly.entity_id
_entity_poly.type
_entity_poly.pdbx_seq_one_letter_code
_entity_poly.pdbx_strand_id
1 'polypeptide(L)'
;MIHGYSEGLSSFLQTIHLAPFYSYAATLSGVDCSAVSPCLQIESPETLYAEPNNVYLAMADYYNVMNNKVYVYRTQALADLEEFHQERLLLISGRLFTEEEAQTGAKVCVMTETLANASGFAVGDTVTLRTMNNTGLPAADCYWGTDSLANSDDYEIVGIVNYYEGLQYNVYVPSVPASTQPEKFVYKLGQTTLKNGSADAFVDAVTPLLPARATINVYDQGYQTVADSLSVIRGASAALSAVAFVAAVVVLLFFAFLFVEKQRDTVETMRCFGMSKAETRLYLLFGAGLIALIAVCIGVWIGTRFAARLISSAYSFVSGLQAVDLRYSNGYFGIAKNFTPVPVASVPLAVLVALLVFLLALGFCLYFAERTINGRVLQAKVHNRNQRPPKRSSTAGKGAVRYSLLSIRRSGARTLVVPALAVAMLLFIATLLSTLASYEAAKEALYDTTALRGYCTTMAGKYAGNLVIRNNYVQQLIDLDYLDDIAVTYHKRYRYLGVSEHSDGTASNVSQVPAPTDGILLTDMLNQIANAPYLVFTNNVADAPEFYFSQFTGEFLPGYDESMFDERNWTEPVCIVSTQFMENKGVQLGDTILIYVVNGTSYSSTDANNPAFIGLEFKVVGSFYRQASEDYIYCPLSSGVLDLDGLQDGEATSFGRPMSFGYLRRHYEDITALTPQSLFDVLLDESYVSSFSFTLKDARKLTEFKDALEEIGFSGPKQDRDIRVSILIEDKAFLESVSSISQRSTYMQILYPVLLALVCAVGVIAAFLMINSRREEIAVMRGLGAQKKRIFLTFFYEQLFLLAAGMLAGAAVWLSFGDAAQLGKPDLYAFFVCYALGAGIALFLQNRKSAISILSEKE
;
A
#
# COMPACT_ATOMS: atom_id res chain seq x y z
N MET A 1 -10.61 -42.66 -19.50
CA MET A 1 -11.84 -42.27 -18.79
C MET A 1 -12.67 -41.46 -19.79
N ILE A 2 -13.76 -42.01 -20.30
CA ILE A 2 -14.70 -41.29 -21.14
C ILE A 2 -15.72 -40.65 -20.20
N HIS A 3 -16.03 -39.37 -20.35
CA HIS A 3 -17.08 -38.74 -19.56
C HIS A 3 -18.42 -39.38 -19.93
N GLY A 4 -18.86 -40.31 -19.08
CA GLY A 4 -20.08 -41.07 -19.23
C GLY A 4 -20.46 -41.74 -17.92
N TYR A 5 -21.75 -41.85 -17.65
CA TYR A 5 -22.27 -42.64 -16.52
C TYR A 5 -22.78 -43.98 -17.05
N SER A 6 -22.56 -45.03 -16.25
CA SER A 6 -22.99 -46.40 -16.54
C SER A 6 -24.28 -46.68 -15.78
N GLU A 7 -25.38 -46.93 -16.48
CA GLU A 7 -26.59 -47.51 -15.88
C GLU A 7 -26.61 -49.02 -16.12
N GLY A 8 -26.64 -49.80 -15.04
CA GLY A 8 -26.77 -51.25 -15.09
C GLY A 8 -28.22 -51.67 -14.98
N LEU A 9 -28.86 -52.05 -16.09
CA LEU A 9 -30.22 -52.61 -16.10
C LEU A 9 -30.24 -54.14 -15.91
N SER A 10 -29.11 -54.86 -16.05
CA SER A 10 -28.92 -56.26 -15.63
C SER A 10 -27.45 -56.70 -15.74
N SER A 11 -27.10 -57.88 -15.20
CA SER A 11 -25.74 -58.44 -15.15
C SER A 11 -25.09 -58.78 -16.50
N PHE A 12 -25.75 -58.51 -17.63
CA PHE A 12 -25.28 -58.87 -18.98
C PHE A 12 -25.22 -57.70 -19.97
N LEU A 13 -25.63 -56.49 -19.58
CA LEU A 13 -25.70 -55.33 -20.47
C LEU A 13 -25.14 -54.08 -19.78
N GLN A 14 -24.08 -53.52 -20.35
CA GLN A 14 -23.47 -52.25 -19.94
C GLN A 14 -23.83 -51.19 -20.98
N THR A 15 -24.61 -50.19 -20.59
CA THR A 15 -24.91 -49.02 -21.42
C THR A 15 -24.02 -47.86 -20.99
N ILE A 16 -23.21 -47.34 -21.90
CA ILE A 16 -22.34 -46.17 -21.66
C ILE A 16 -22.96 -44.97 -22.36
N HIS A 17 -23.38 -43.97 -21.57
CA HIS A 17 -23.83 -42.68 -22.09
C HIS A 17 -22.63 -41.78 -22.33
N LEU A 18 -22.54 -41.14 -23.49
CA LEU A 18 -21.40 -40.31 -23.87
C LEU A 18 -21.78 -38.83 -23.90
N ALA A 19 -20.88 -37.96 -23.41
CA ALA A 19 -21.01 -36.53 -23.63
C ALA A 19 -20.86 -36.20 -25.14
N PRO A 20 -21.68 -35.27 -25.69
CA PRO A 20 -21.66 -34.94 -27.11
C PRO A 20 -20.32 -34.33 -27.51
N PHE A 21 -19.88 -34.70 -28.71
CA PHE A 21 -18.52 -34.53 -29.15
C PHE A 21 -18.47 -34.14 -30.63
N TYR A 22 -18.60 -32.85 -30.89
CA TYR A 22 -18.64 -32.29 -32.23
C TYR A 22 -17.64 -31.14 -32.31
N SER A 23 -16.47 -31.39 -32.91
CA SER A 23 -15.53 -30.33 -33.27
C SER A 23 -15.11 -30.44 -34.73
N TYR A 24 -14.97 -29.30 -35.39
CA TYR A 24 -14.49 -29.20 -36.77
C TYR A 24 -13.11 -29.87 -36.95
N ALA A 25 -12.28 -29.85 -35.91
CA ALA A 25 -10.96 -30.49 -35.91
C ALA A 25 -11.01 -32.02 -35.85
N ALA A 26 -12.02 -32.61 -35.21
CA ALA A 26 -12.24 -34.05 -35.24
C ALA A 26 -12.53 -34.51 -36.68
N THR A 27 -13.38 -33.78 -37.41
CA THR A 27 -13.68 -34.04 -38.82
C THR A 27 -12.46 -33.89 -39.72
N LEU A 28 -11.62 -32.85 -39.51
CA LEU A 28 -10.35 -32.69 -40.22
C LEU A 28 -9.37 -33.84 -39.96
N SER A 29 -9.46 -34.48 -38.80
CA SER A 29 -8.62 -35.61 -38.41
C SER A 29 -9.18 -36.97 -38.87
N GLY A 30 -10.20 -36.96 -39.73
CA GLY A 30 -10.79 -38.16 -40.32
C GLY A 30 -11.80 -38.87 -39.41
N VAL A 31 -12.23 -38.24 -38.31
CA VAL A 31 -13.24 -38.80 -37.41
C VAL A 31 -14.64 -38.53 -38.00
N ASP A 32 -15.41 -39.59 -38.25
CA ASP A 32 -16.80 -39.48 -38.68
C ASP A 32 -17.70 -39.13 -37.49
N CYS A 33 -17.78 -37.85 -37.16
CA CYS A 33 -18.63 -37.35 -36.07
C CYS A 33 -20.12 -37.63 -36.30
N SER A 34 -20.55 -37.95 -37.53
CA SER A 34 -21.95 -38.28 -37.83
C SER A 34 -22.34 -39.71 -37.41
N ALA A 35 -21.34 -40.58 -37.18
CA ALA A 35 -21.52 -41.94 -36.70
C ALA A 35 -21.59 -42.04 -35.15
N VAL A 36 -21.43 -40.92 -34.44
CA VAL A 36 -21.52 -40.88 -32.97
C VAL A 36 -22.99 -41.01 -32.55
N SER A 37 -23.33 -42.13 -31.90
CA SER A 37 -24.63 -42.36 -31.28
C SER A 37 -24.57 -42.00 -29.79
N PRO A 38 -25.65 -41.48 -29.18
CA PRO A 38 -25.73 -41.22 -27.73
C PRO A 38 -25.49 -42.48 -26.87
N CYS A 39 -25.75 -43.66 -27.44
CA CYS A 39 -25.50 -44.95 -26.82
C CYS A 39 -24.88 -45.92 -27.84
N LEU A 40 -23.83 -46.62 -27.42
CA LEU A 40 -23.26 -47.76 -28.14
C LEU A 40 -23.52 -49.02 -27.31
N GLN A 41 -24.26 -49.96 -27.88
CA GLN A 41 -24.44 -51.27 -27.31
C GLN A 41 -23.33 -52.19 -27.81
N ILE A 42 -22.54 -52.73 -26.90
CA ILE A 42 -21.48 -53.70 -27.20
C ILE A 42 -21.83 -55.05 -26.58
N GLU A 43 -21.60 -56.13 -27.32
CA GLU A 43 -21.78 -57.50 -26.81
C GLU A 43 -20.61 -57.90 -25.89
N SER A 44 -19.41 -57.35 -26.14
CA SER A 44 -18.22 -57.55 -25.33
C SER A 44 -17.17 -56.43 -25.54
N PRO A 45 -16.24 -56.20 -24.61
CA PRO A 45 -15.11 -55.29 -24.84
C PRO A 45 -14.26 -55.68 -26.05
N GLU A 46 -14.07 -56.97 -26.31
CA GLU A 46 -13.25 -57.48 -27.41
C GLU A 46 -13.82 -57.09 -28.78
N THR A 47 -15.16 -57.06 -28.92
CA THR A 47 -15.83 -56.60 -30.14
C THR A 47 -15.59 -55.13 -30.45
N LEU A 48 -15.42 -54.28 -29.42
CA LEU A 48 -15.12 -52.86 -29.60
C LEU A 48 -13.70 -52.65 -30.14
N TYR A 49 -12.72 -53.39 -29.62
CA TYR A 49 -11.31 -53.27 -30.03
C TYR A 49 -10.99 -53.94 -31.37
N ALA A 50 -11.85 -54.83 -31.86
CA ALA A 50 -11.67 -55.54 -33.13
C ALA A 50 -11.96 -54.66 -34.37
N GLU A 51 -12.64 -53.52 -34.20
CA GLU A 51 -12.97 -52.59 -35.29
C GLU A 51 -11.87 -51.52 -35.46
N PRO A 52 -11.05 -51.57 -36.53
CA PRO A 52 -9.84 -50.75 -36.65
C PRO A 52 -10.07 -49.25 -36.91
N ASN A 53 -11.32 -48.76 -36.97
CA ASN A 53 -11.68 -47.35 -37.17
C ASN A 53 -12.91 -46.94 -36.34
N ASN A 54 -13.00 -47.46 -35.12
CA ASN A 54 -14.14 -47.18 -34.26
C ASN A 54 -14.08 -45.74 -33.72
N VAL A 55 -15.14 -44.95 -33.97
CA VAL A 55 -15.25 -43.53 -33.56
C VAL A 55 -15.10 -43.34 -32.04
N TYR A 56 -15.57 -44.31 -31.25
CA TYR A 56 -15.49 -44.26 -29.79
C TYR A 56 -14.08 -44.53 -29.27
N LEU A 57 -13.27 -45.33 -29.97
CA LEU A 57 -11.86 -45.49 -29.67
C LEU A 57 -11.09 -44.20 -29.97
N ALA A 58 -11.40 -43.51 -31.08
CA ALA A 58 -10.82 -42.21 -31.38
C ALA A 58 -11.18 -41.14 -30.33
N MET A 59 -12.43 -41.13 -29.83
CA MET A 59 -12.85 -40.30 -28.70
C MET A 59 -12.11 -40.67 -27.41
N ALA A 60 -11.97 -41.96 -27.13
CA ALA A 60 -11.24 -42.45 -25.95
C ALA A 60 -9.78 -42.02 -25.98
N ASP A 61 -9.12 -42.10 -27.15
CA ASP A 61 -7.75 -41.64 -27.36
C ASP A 61 -7.62 -40.13 -27.18
N TYR A 62 -8.56 -39.34 -27.71
CA TYR A 62 -8.62 -37.90 -27.46
C TYR A 62 -8.67 -37.59 -25.96
N TYR A 63 -9.59 -38.21 -25.22
CA TYR A 63 -9.71 -38.01 -23.78
C TYR A 63 -8.47 -38.53 -23.04
N ASN A 64 -7.83 -39.59 -23.52
CA ASN A 64 -6.58 -40.08 -22.96
C ASN A 64 -5.46 -39.04 -23.11
N VAL A 65 -5.31 -38.43 -24.29
CA VAL A 65 -4.37 -37.33 -24.53
C VAL A 65 -4.70 -36.13 -23.64
N MET A 66 -5.97 -35.73 -23.59
CA MET A 66 -6.42 -34.59 -22.80
C MET A 66 -6.21 -34.78 -21.29
N ASN A 67 -6.42 -36.00 -20.78
CA ASN A 67 -6.22 -36.33 -19.36
C ASN A 67 -4.73 -36.39 -18.97
N ASN A 68 -3.84 -36.64 -19.94
CA ASN A 68 -2.38 -36.67 -19.73
C ASN A 68 -1.71 -35.31 -20.03
N LYS A 69 -2.49 -34.23 -20.21
CA LYS A 69 -1.92 -32.91 -20.48
C LYS A 69 -1.23 -32.33 -19.24
N VAL A 70 -0.07 -31.72 -19.47
CA VAL A 70 0.68 -30.97 -18.46
C VAL A 70 1.09 -29.60 -19.01
N TYR A 71 1.27 -28.63 -18.14
CA TYR A 71 1.79 -27.32 -18.55
C TYR A 71 3.31 -27.36 -18.57
N VAL A 72 3.90 -27.12 -19.74
CA VAL A 72 5.37 -27.08 -19.91
C VAL A 72 5.81 -25.62 -20.00
N TYR A 73 6.61 -25.18 -19.03
CA TYR A 73 7.20 -23.85 -18.96
C TYR A 73 8.64 -23.89 -19.41
N ARG A 74 8.98 -23.09 -20.42
CA ARG A 74 10.36 -22.92 -20.90
C ARG A 74 10.94 -21.65 -20.29
N THR A 75 12.07 -21.73 -19.60
CA THR A 75 12.71 -20.54 -19.01
C THR A 75 14.23 -20.62 -19.07
N GLN A 76 14.88 -19.45 -19.07
CA GLN A 76 16.34 -19.33 -18.94
C GLN A 76 16.78 -19.46 -17.48
N ALA A 77 16.00 -18.91 -16.56
CA ALA A 77 16.24 -18.99 -15.13
C ALA A 77 14.93 -19.29 -14.41
N LEU A 78 14.92 -20.33 -13.59
CA LEU A 78 13.75 -20.65 -12.76
C LEU A 78 13.48 -19.55 -11.75
N ALA A 79 14.53 -18.97 -11.18
CA ALA A 79 14.42 -17.89 -10.19
C ALA A 79 13.73 -16.63 -10.73
N ASP A 80 13.74 -16.42 -12.04
CA ASP A 80 13.06 -15.28 -12.68
C ASP A 80 11.56 -15.52 -12.85
N LEU A 81 11.07 -16.77 -12.80
CA LEU A 81 9.64 -17.05 -12.88
C LEU A 81 8.94 -16.59 -11.60
N GLU A 82 7.74 -16.01 -11.76
CA GLU A 82 6.96 -15.46 -10.64
C GLU A 82 6.78 -16.49 -9.51
N GLU A 83 6.44 -17.72 -9.82
CA GLU A 83 6.21 -18.79 -8.84
C GLU A 83 7.44 -19.15 -8.00
N PHE A 84 8.65 -19.06 -8.55
CA PHE A 84 9.89 -19.28 -7.80
C PHE A 84 10.34 -18.00 -7.08
N HIS A 85 10.24 -16.86 -7.76
CA HIS A 85 10.57 -15.55 -7.19
C HIS A 85 9.67 -15.19 -6.00
N GLN A 86 8.42 -15.66 -5.99
CA GLN A 86 7.47 -15.47 -4.89
C GLN A 86 7.47 -16.63 -3.87
N GLU A 87 8.46 -17.52 -3.92
CA GLU A 87 8.59 -18.69 -3.02
C GLU A 87 7.31 -19.56 -2.97
N ARG A 88 6.52 -19.58 -4.06
CA ARG A 88 5.36 -20.49 -4.19
C ARG A 88 5.82 -21.91 -4.48
N LEU A 89 6.84 -22.03 -5.32
CA LEU A 89 7.53 -23.29 -5.62
C LEU A 89 8.94 -23.27 -5.02
N LEU A 90 9.18 -24.23 -4.13
CA LEU A 90 10.40 -24.50 -3.40
C LEU A 90 10.85 -25.92 -3.72
N LEU A 91 12.17 -26.07 -3.84
CA LEU A 91 12.79 -27.37 -4.07
C LEU A 91 12.57 -28.30 -2.86
N ILE A 92 11.99 -29.46 -3.11
CA ILE A 92 11.86 -30.55 -2.13
C ILE A 92 12.99 -31.55 -2.29
N SER A 93 13.31 -31.92 -3.52
CA SER A 93 14.27 -32.98 -3.84
C SER A 93 15.08 -32.66 -5.09
N GLY A 94 16.35 -33.07 -5.12
CA GLY A 94 17.26 -32.84 -6.23
C GLY A 94 17.84 -31.42 -6.24
N ARG A 95 17.79 -30.76 -7.40
CA ARG A 95 18.28 -29.39 -7.63
C ARG A 95 17.45 -28.68 -8.71
N LEU A 96 17.57 -27.36 -8.77
CA LEU A 96 17.12 -26.60 -9.93
C LEU A 96 18.15 -26.70 -11.07
N PHE A 97 17.72 -26.58 -12.32
CA PHE A 97 18.65 -26.50 -13.45
C PHE A 97 19.37 -25.14 -13.47
N THR A 98 20.60 -25.11 -13.95
CA THR A 98 21.45 -23.91 -13.96
C THR A 98 21.20 -23.03 -15.19
N GLU A 99 21.60 -21.77 -15.12
CA GLU A 99 21.56 -20.87 -16.29
C GLU A 99 22.41 -21.40 -17.46
N GLU A 100 23.51 -22.11 -17.18
CA GLU A 100 24.35 -22.72 -18.22
C GLU A 100 23.65 -23.89 -18.91
N GLU A 101 22.96 -24.74 -18.15
CA GLU A 101 22.09 -25.80 -18.68
C GLU A 101 20.96 -25.20 -19.52
N ALA A 102 20.47 -24.02 -19.16
CA ALA A 102 19.47 -23.32 -19.96
C ALA A 102 20.00 -22.74 -21.26
N GLN A 103 21.15 -22.06 -21.21
CA GLN A 103 21.78 -21.52 -22.42
C GLN A 103 22.16 -22.61 -23.43
N THR A 104 22.52 -23.80 -22.94
CA THR A 104 22.87 -24.96 -23.77
C THR A 104 21.65 -25.79 -24.22
N GLY A 105 20.45 -25.50 -23.69
CA GLY A 105 19.25 -26.27 -24.00
C GLY A 105 19.29 -27.71 -23.47
N ALA A 106 19.93 -27.92 -22.33
CA ALA A 106 20.08 -29.23 -21.71
C ALA A 106 18.72 -29.91 -21.52
N LYS A 107 18.67 -31.22 -21.76
CA LYS A 107 17.45 -32.03 -21.67
C LYS A 107 17.20 -32.47 -20.23
N VAL A 108 17.03 -31.48 -19.36
CA VAL A 108 16.71 -31.65 -17.93
C VAL A 108 15.38 -30.97 -17.62
N CYS A 109 14.68 -31.40 -16.57
CA CYS A 109 13.46 -30.77 -16.13
C CYS A 109 13.32 -30.73 -14.61
N VAL A 110 12.51 -29.77 -14.15
CA VAL A 110 12.01 -29.70 -12.77
C VAL A 110 10.51 -29.90 -12.81
N MET A 111 9.96 -30.77 -11.96
CA MET A 111 8.53 -31.06 -11.94
C MET A 111 7.90 -30.86 -10.56
N THR A 112 6.59 -30.69 -10.54
CA THR A 112 5.83 -30.56 -9.30
C THR A 112 5.63 -31.91 -8.61
N GLU A 113 5.62 -31.91 -7.28
CA GLU A 113 5.45 -33.09 -6.44
C GLU A 113 4.15 -33.84 -6.77
N THR A 114 3.05 -33.13 -7.02
CA THR A 114 1.77 -33.75 -7.39
C THR A 114 1.90 -34.59 -8.65
N LEU A 115 2.57 -34.07 -9.67
CA LEU A 115 2.79 -34.76 -10.94
C LEU A 115 3.76 -35.94 -10.77
N ALA A 116 4.84 -35.74 -10.01
CA ALA A 116 5.80 -36.77 -9.68
C ALA A 116 5.12 -37.95 -8.96
N ASN A 117 4.37 -37.68 -7.91
CA ASN A 117 3.66 -38.69 -7.11
C ASN A 117 2.55 -39.38 -7.90
N ALA A 118 1.76 -38.64 -8.69
CA ALA A 118 0.70 -39.22 -9.51
C ALA A 118 1.25 -40.14 -10.62
N SER A 119 2.44 -39.85 -11.14
CA SER A 119 3.07 -40.61 -12.22
C SER A 119 4.11 -41.62 -11.73
N GLY A 120 4.43 -41.63 -10.43
CA GLY A 120 5.45 -42.50 -9.84
C GLY A 120 6.89 -42.14 -10.19
N PHE A 121 7.18 -40.88 -10.53
CA PHE A 121 8.53 -40.41 -10.89
C PHE A 121 9.35 -39.93 -9.67
N ALA A 122 10.65 -40.15 -9.72
CA ALA A 122 11.64 -39.65 -8.79
C ALA A 122 12.74 -38.84 -9.49
N VAL A 123 13.57 -38.14 -8.71
CA VAL A 123 14.76 -37.44 -9.25
C VAL A 123 15.73 -38.45 -9.85
N GLY A 124 16.18 -38.20 -11.08
CA GLY A 124 17.01 -39.08 -11.90
C GLY A 124 16.23 -39.89 -12.94
N ASP A 125 14.90 -39.95 -12.84
CA ASP A 125 14.08 -40.59 -13.86
C ASP A 125 13.97 -39.72 -15.11
N THR A 126 13.59 -40.33 -16.24
CA THR A 126 13.40 -39.65 -17.52
C THR A 126 11.92 -39.55 -17.86
N VAL A 127 11.46 -38.36 -18.23
CA VAL A 127 10.09 -38.10 -18.68
C VAL A 127 10.08 -37.70 -20.15
N THR A 128 9.25 -38.37 -20.95
CA THR A 128 9.02 -38.02 -22.35
C THR A 128 7.89 -37.00 -22.46
N LEU A 129 8.20 -35.81 -22.97
CA LEU A 129 7.22 -34.75 -23.20
C LEU A 129 6.93 -34.62 -24.68
N ARG A 130 5.65 -34.68 -25.04
CA ARG A 130 5.16 -34.41 -26.40
C ARG A 130 4.61 -32.99 -26.48
N THR A 131 5.16 -32.18 -27.37
CA THR A 131 4.77 -30.78 -27.55
C THR A 131 4.06 -30.58 -28.88
N MET A 132 3.12 -29.62 -28.90
CA MET A 132 2.32 -29.32 -30.08
C MET A 132 3.18 -28.78 -31.22
N ASN A 133 2.89 -29.23 -32.43
CA ASN A 133 3.39 -28.62 -33.66
C ASN A 133 2.50 -27.42 -34.03
N ASN A 134 3.07 -26.36 -34.63
CA ASN A 134 2.32 -25.14 -34.95
C ASN A 134 1.43 -25.35 -36.19
N THR A 135 0.30 -26.04 -36.00
CA THR A 135 -0.68 -26.37 -37.06
C THR A 135 -1.64 -25.21 -37.39
N GLY A 136 -1.57 -24.10 -36.66
CA GLY A 136 -2.52 -22.97 -36.80
C GLY A 136 -3.91 -23.25 -36.21
N LEU A 137 -4.14 -24.43 -35.64
CA LEU A 137 -5.39 -24.79 -34.96
C LEU A 137 -5.48 -24.14 -33.56
N PRO A 138 -6.70 -23.88 -33.04
CA PRO A 138 -6.90 -23.54 -31.63
C PRO A 138 -6.34 -24.62 -30.70
N ALA A 139 -5.88 -24.24 -29.50
CA ALA A 139 -5.24 -25.18 -28.58
C ALA A 139 -6.15 -26.35 -28.15
N ALA A 140 -7.46 -26.13 -28.10
CA ALA A 140 -8.45 -27.18 -27.81
C ALA A 140 -8.58 -28.23 -28.93
N ASP A 141 -8.20 -27.86 -30.15
CA ASP A 141 -8.32 -28.70 -31.34
C ASP A 141 -7.01 -29.42 -31.70
N CYS A 142 -5.91 -29.07 -31.02
CA CYS A 142 -4.59 -29.67 -31.23
C CYS A 142 -4.41 -31.04 -30.57
N TYR A 143 -5.40 -31.54 -29.82
CA TYR A 143 -5.37 -32.90 -29.23
C TYR A 143 -5.76 -33.98 -30.24
N TRP A 144 -6.07 -33.58 -31.47
CA TRP A 144 -6.52 -34.45 -32.55
C TRP A 144 -5.39 -34.89 -33.47
N GLY A 145 -5.27 -36.20 -33.69
CA GLY A 145 -4.28 -36.82 -34.58
C GLY A 145 -2.88 -36.93 -33.98
N THR A 146 -2.07 -37.90 -34.44
CA THR A 146 -0.67 -38.06 -34.03
C THR A 146 0.25 -36.96 -34.57
N ASP A 147 -0.14 -36.33 -35.68
CA ASP A 147 0.68 -35.34 -36.39
C ASP A 147 0.68 -33.95 -35.73
N SER A 148 -0.31 -33.67 -34.87
CA SER A 148 -0.41 -32.42 -34.09
C SER A 148 0.52 -32.41 -32.87
N LEU A 149 0.92 -33.58 -32.37
CA LEU A 149 1.83 -33.81 -31.23
C LEU A 149 3.16 -34.44 -31.69
N ALA A 150 3.77 -33.87 -32.73
CA ALA A 150 4.91 -34.48 -33.43
C ALA A 150 6.27 -34.37 -32.69
N ASN A 151 6.45 -33.39 -31.79
CA ASN A 151 7.74 -33.16 -31.13
C ASN A 151 7.80 -33.92 -29.80
N SER A 152 8.53 -35.03 -29.77
CA SER A 152 8.77 -35.83 -28.57
C SER A 152 10.21 -35.67 -28.11
N ASP A 153 10.39 -35.21 -26.89
CA ASP A 153 11.69 -35.00 -26.26
C ASP A 153 11.73 -35.69 -24.90
N ASP A 154 12.86 -36.34 -24.59
CA ASP A 154 13.12 -36.95 -23.28
C ASP A 154 13.87 -35.96 -22.39
N TYR A 155 13.41 -35.79 -21.15
CA TYR A 155 14.02 -34.91 -20.14
C TYR A 155 14.34 -35.68 -18.86
N GLU A 156 15.56 -35.54 -18.35
CA GLU A 156 15.94 -36.06 -17.04
C GLU A 156 15.39 -35.16 -15.92
N ILE A 157 14.70 -35.75 -14.95
CA ILE A 157 14.14 -35.04 -13.79
C ILE A 157 15.26 -34.75 -12.81
N VAL A 158 15.72 -33.50 -12.77
CA VAL A 158 16.80 -33.07 -11.86
C VAL A 158 16.29 -32.50 -10.54
N GLY A 159 15.00 -32.13 -10.48
CA GLY A 159 14.40 -31.56 -9.28
C GLY A 159 12.89 -31.76 -9.18
N ILE A 160 12.41 -31.85 -7.93
CA ILE A 160 10.99 -31.89 -7.59
C ILE A 160 10.68 -30.71 -6.67
N VAL A 161 9.61 -29.97 -6.97
CA VAL A 161 9.13 -28.81 -6.20
C VAL A 161 7.79 -29.10 -5.51
N ASN A 162 7.47 -28.37 -4.45
CA ASN A 162 6.26 -28.59 -3.65
C ASN A 162 4.94 -28.38 -4.38
N TYR A 163 3.87 -28.91 -3.78
CA TYR A 163 2.50 -28.57 -4.12
C TYR A 163 2.23 -27.07 -3.91
N TYR A 164 1.63 -26.43 -4.92
CA TYR A 164 0.99 -25.12 -4.81
C TYR A 164 -0.31 -25.11 -5.63
N GLU A 165 -1.38 -24.56 -5.09
CA GLU A 165 -2.69 -24.55 -5.75
C GLU A 165 -2.66 -23.73 -7.05
N GLY A 166 -3.14 -24.33 -8.15
CA GLY A 166 -3.11 -23.76 -9.50
C GLY A 166 -1.84 -24.04 -10.30
N LEU A 167 -0.81 -24.64 -9.68
CA LEU A 167 0.47 -25.01 -10.31
C LEU A 167 0.76 -26.51 -10.19
N GLN A 168 -0.25 -27.34 -9.93
CA GLN A 168 -0.06 -28.73 -9.51
C GLN A 168 0.53 -29.63 -10.60
N TYR A 169 0.32 -29.31 -11.88
CA TYR A 169 0.66 -30.17 -13.02
C TYR A 169 1.60 -29.45 -14.00
N ASN A 170 2.68 -28.87 -13.46
CA ASN A 170 3.64 -28.09 -14.22
C ASN A 170 4.98 -28.83 -14.36
N VAL A 171 5.58 -28.71 -15.53
CA VAL A 171 6.95 -29.15 -15.82
C VAL A 171 7.73 -27.96 -16.34
N TYR A 172 8.91 -27.73 -15.77
CA TYR A 172 9.80 -26.65 -16.14
C TYR A 172 11.00 -27.22 -16.88
N VAL A 173 11.25 -26.71 -18.08
CA VAL A 173 12.37 -27.12 -18.92
C VAL A 173 13.20 -25.89 -19.35
N PRO A 174 14.49 -26.07 -19.67
CA PRO A 174 15.31 -24.95 -20.09
C PRO A 174 14.93 -24.45 -21.50
N SER A 175 14.95 -23.12 -21.68
CA SER A 175 14.63 -22.46 -22.96
C SER A 175 15.88 -22.26 -23.83
N VAL A 176 15.79 -22.60 -25.12
CA VAL A 176 16.85 -22.33 -26.10
C VAL A 176 16.71 -20.88 -26.61
N PRO A 177 17.76 -20.03 -26.51
CA PRO A 177 17.69 -18.60 -26.83
C PRO A 177 17.26 -18.23 -28.27
N ALA A 178 17.17 -19.19 -29.18
CA ALA A 178 16.96 -18.98 -30.61
C ALA A 178 15.91 -19.95 -31.20
N SER A 179 14.76 -20.14 -30.53
CA SER A 179 13.63 -20.81 -31.16
C SER A 179 13.07 -19.93 -32.28
N THR A 180 13.06 -20.43 -33.52
CA THR A 180 12.43 -19.76 -34.69
C THR A 180 10.91 -19.76 -34.63
N GLN A 181 10.31 -20.45 -33.65
CA GLN A 181 8.86 -20.45 -33.44
C GLN A 181 8.50 -19.40 -32.39
N PRO A 182 7.57 -18.46 -32.69
CA PRO A 182 7.11 -17.48 -31.72
C PRO A 182 6.46 -18.21 -30.55
N GLU A 183 6.92 -17.92 -29.33
CA GLU A 183 6.28 -18.41 -28.12
C GLU A 183 4.86 -17.83 -28.06
N LYS A 184 3.85 -18.70 -28.13
CA LYS A 184 2.45 -18.30 -27.98
C LYS A 184 2.19 -18.10 -26.49
N PHE A 185 2.27 -16.86 -26.04
CA PHE A 185 1.81 -16.49 -24.71
C PHE A 185 0.29 -16.42 -24.69
N VAL A 186 -0.36 -17.17 -23.79
CA VAL A 186 -1.83 -17.14 -23.69
C VAL A 186 -2.30 -15.85 -22.99
N TYR A 187 -1.61 -15.41 -21.92
CA TYR A 187 -2.02 -14.24 -21.12
C TYR A 187 -0.88 -13.38 -20.55
N LYS A 188 0.41 -13.74 -20.75
CA LYS A 188 1.56 -13.01 -20.18
C LYS A 188 2.49 -12.53 -21.29
N LEU A 189 2.61 -11.22 -21.51
CA LEU A 189 3.45 -10.67 -22.58
C LEU A 189 4.95 -10.88 -22.35
N GLY A 190 5.38 -10.94 -21.09
CA GLY A 190 6.79 -11.17 -20.71
C GLY A 190 7.03 -11.04 -19.21
N GLN A 191 8.28 -11.31 -18.81
CA GLN A 191 8.77 -11.12 -17.44
C GLN A 191 10.23 -10.68 -17.49
N THR A 192 10.65 -9.85 -16.52
CA THR A 192 12.04 -9.42 -16.39
C THR A 192 12.37 -9.11 -14.94
N THR A 193 13.65 -9.25 -14.58
CA THR A 193 14.19 -8.86 -13.28
C THR A 193 14.71 -7.43 -13.35
N LEU A 194 14.35 -6.60 -12.37
CA LEU A 194 14.71 -5.18 -12.31
C LEU A 194 15.91 -4.94 -11.38
N LYS A 195 16.64 -3.84 -11.60
CA LYS A 195 17.71 -3.42 -10.68
C LYS A 195 17.09 -2.77 -9.44
N ASN A 196 17.68 -3.03 -8.28
CA ASN A 196 17.22 -2.43 -7.02
C ASN A 196 17.14 -0.90 -7.11
N GLY A 197 15.98 -0.34 -6.77
CA GLY A 197 15.71 1.11 -6.83
C GLY A 197 15.35 1.65 -8.22
N SER A 198 15.13 0.81 -9.23
CA SER A 198 14.71 1.25 -10.58
C SER A 198 13.28 0.85 -10.95
N ALA A 199 12.46 0.40 -10.00
CA ALA A 199 11.10 -0.08 -10.26
C ALA A 199 10.20 1.01 -10.85
N ASP A 200 10.04 2.13 -10.14
CA ASP A 200 9.14 3.22 -10.56
C ASP A 200 9.55 3.81 -11.91
N ALA A 201 10.86 4.08 -12.08
CA ALA A 201 11.40 4.60 -13.33
C ALA A 201 11.17 3.65 -14.53
N PHE A 202 11.14 2.34 -14.29
CA PHE A 202 10.82 1.36 -15.32
C PHE A 202 9.32 1.37 -15.65
N VAL A 203 8.46 1.38 -14.64
CA VAL A 203 7.00 1.43 -14.83
C VAL A 203 6.61 2.70 -15.61
N ASP A 204 7.14 3.86 -15.23
CA ASP A 204 6.89 5.14 -15.91
C ASP A 204 7.34 5.12 -17.39
N ALA A 205 8.46 4.44 -17.67
CA ALA A 205 8.99 4.35 -19.04
C ALA A 205 8.20 3.38 -19.93
N VAL A 206 7.66 2.29 -19.36
CA VAL A 206 6.98 1.23 -20.12
C VAL A 206 5.48 1.46 -20.25
N THR A 207 4.84 2.07 -19.25
CA THR A 207 3.37 2.33 -19.25
C THR A 207 2.87 2.99 -20.55
N PRO A 208 3.52 4.02 -21.12
CA PRO A 208 3.07 4.65 -22.37
C PRO A 208 3.19 3.76 -23.61
N LEU A 209 4.00 2.70 -23.54
CA LEU A 209 4.26 1.77 -24.64
C LEU A 209 3.29 0.57 -24.63
N LEU A 210 2.52 0.39 -23.56
CA LEU A 210 1.65 -0.76 -23.38
C LEU A 210 0.29 -0.55 -24.06
N PRO A 211 -0.28 -1.61 -24.68
CA PRO A 211 -1.68 -1.61 -25.11
C PRO A 211 -2.62 -1.33 -23.93
N ALA A 212 -3.80 -0.76 -24.21
CA ALA A 212 -4.80 -0.44 -23.18
C ALA A 212 -5.23 -1.63 -22.28
N ARG A 213 -4.98 -2.87 -22.71
CA ARG A 213 -5.32 -4.12 -21.99
C ARG A 213 -4.12 -4.81 -21.33
N ALA A 214 -2.94 -4.19 -21.32
CA ALA A 214 -1.74 -4.78 -20.73
C ALA A 214 -1.38 -4.09 -19.40
N THR A 215 -1.13 -4.90 -18.37
CA THR A 215 -0.75 -4.42 -17.03
C THR A 215 0.67 -4.89 -16.68
N ILE A 216 1.35 -4.10 -15.84
CA ILE A 216 2.66 -4.45 -15.28
C ILE A 216 2.46 -4.74 -13.80
N ASN A 217 2.88 -5.92 -13.37
CA ASN A 217 3.00 -6.26 -11.95
C ASN A 217 4.48 -6.27 -11.57
N VAL A 218 4.85 -5.43 -10.60
CA VAL A 218 6.20 -5.38 -10.04
C VAL A 218 6.19 -6.04 -8.68
N TYR A 219 7.06 -7.05 -8.51
CA TYR A 219 7.26 -7.71 -7.23
C TYR A 219 8.62 -7.35 -6.64
N ASP A 220 8.66 -6.36 -5.76
CA ASP A 220 9.89 -5.82 -5.17
C ASP A 220 10.34 -6.54 -3.88
N GLN A 221 9.58 -7.54 -3.45
CA GLN A 221 9.76 -8.30 -2.22
C GLN A 221 9.85 -7.47 -0.93
N GLY A 222 9.20 -6.29 -0.89
CA GLY A 222 9.27 -5.35 0.22
C GLY A 222 10.53 -4.47 0.23
N TYR A 223 11.31 -4.47 -0.85
CA TYR A 223 12.52 -3.65 -0.99
C TYR A 223 12.22 -2.16 -0.80
N GLN A 224 11.20 -1.63 -1.50
CA GLN A 224 10.92 -0.19 -1.49
C GLN A 224 10.54 0.30 -0.10
N THR A 225 9.70 -0.48 0.59
CA THR A 225 9.31 -0.20 1.98
C THR A 225 10.53 -0.09 2.90
N VAL A 226 11.48 -1.04 2.82
CA VAL A 226 12.71 -1.03 3.65
C VAL A 226 13.64 0.12 3.24
N ALA A 227 13.78 0.38 1.94
CA ALA A 227 14.60 1.47 1.43
C ALA A 227 14.10 2.83 1.93
N ASP A 228 12.78 3.03 1.95
CA ASP A 228 12.13 4.23 2.47
C ASP A 228 12.28 4.33 3.99
N SER A 229 12.19 3.23 4.74
CA SER A 229 12.53 3.21 6.18
C SER A 229 13.93 3.78 6.44
N LEU A 230 14.92 3.28 5.68
CA LEU A 230 16.32 3.61 5.86
C LEU A 230 16.64 5.04 5.40
N SER A 231 16.04 5.49 4.31
CA SER A 231 16.19 6.86 3.81
C SER A 231 15.69 7.88 4.84
N VAL A 232 14.60 7.55 5.53
CA VAL A 232 14.04 8.43 6.55
C VAL A 232 14.83 8.35 7.86
N ILE A 233 15.27 7.17 8.30
CA ILE A 233 16.22 7.04 9.43
C ILE A 233 17.46 7.90 9.17
N ARG A 234 17.99 7.87 7.94
CA ARG A 234 19.14 8.69 7.54
C ARG A 234 18.84 10.18 7.64
N GLY A 235 17.69 10.63 7.14
CA GLY A 235 17.25 12.03 7.23
C GLY A 235 17.12 12.51 8.68
N ALA A 236 16.41 11.75 9.52
CA ALA A 236 16.23 12.07 10.94
C ALA A 236 17.57 12.07 11.70
N SER A 237 18.43 11.09 11.44
CA SER A 237 19.77 10.99 12.05
C SER A 237 20.65 12.17 11.64
N ALA A 238 20.59 12.62 10.39
CA ALA A 238 21.32 13.79 9.93
C ALA A 238 20.84 15.09 10.60
N ALA A 239 19.52 15.28 10.71
CA ALA A 239 18.93 16.42 11.39
C ALA A 239 19.29 16.44 12.89
N LEU A 240 19.13 15.31 13.59
CA LEU A 240 19.50 15.19 15.00
C LEU A 240 20.99 15.40 15.23
N SER A 241 21.84 14.90 14.33
CA SER A 241 23.29 15.14 14.38
C SER A 241 23.63 16.62 14.22
N ALA A 242 22.95 17.34 13.33
CA ALA A 242 23.13 18.77 13.17
C ALA A 242 22.70 19.55 14.43
N VAL A 243 21.57 19.21 15.03
CA VAL A 243 21.08 19.81 16.28
C VAL A 243 22.06 19.54 17.43
N ALA A 244 22.50 18.28 17.58
CA ALA A 244 23.48 17.89 18.59
C ALA A 244 24.82 18.62 18.38
N PHE A 245 25.25 18.80 17.13
CA PHE A 245 26.45 19.56 16.80
C PHE A 245 26.33 21.04 17.19
N VAL A 246 25.20 21.70 16.89
CA VAL A 246 24.94 23.09 17.31
C VAL A 246 24.93 23.20 18.83
N ALA A 247 24.24 22.29 19.53
CA ALA A 247 24.23 22.27 21.00
C ALA A 247 25.64 22.09 21.57
N ALA A 248 26.44 21.18 21.00
CA ALA A 248 27.83 20.97 21.40
C ALA A 248 28.67 22.24 21.19
N VAL A 249 28.53 22.91 20.06
CA VAL A 249 29.23 24.19 19.78
C VAL A 249 28.86 25.26 20.82
N VAL A 250 27.58 25.39 21.16
CA VAL A 250 27.10 26.35 22.17
C VAL A 250 27.66 26.05 23.55
N VAL A 251 27.66 24.78 23.97
CA VAL A 251 28.24 24.34 25.25
C VAL A 251 29.74 24.56 25.27
N LEU A 252 30.46 24.24 24.18
CA LEU A 252 31.90 24.46 24.07
C LEU A 252 32.26 25.94 24.11
N LEU A 253 31.51 26.81 23.44
CA LEU A 253 31.68 28.26 23.51
C LEU A 253 31.50 28.78 24.94
N PHE A 254 30.47 28.29 25.64
CA PHE A 254 30.20 28.66 27.03
C PHE A 254 31.30 28.16 27.98
N PHE A 255 31.75 26.91 27.81
CA PHE A 255 32.88 26.35 28.54
C PHE A 255 34.15 27.17 28.32
N ALA A 256 34.53 27.43 27.07
CA ALA A 256 35.72 28.20 26.74
C ALA A 256 35.67 29.61 27.32
N PHE A 257 34.51 30.26 27.24
CA PHE A 257 34.28 31.58 27.84
C PHE A 257 34.45 31.55 29.37
N LEU A 258 33.76 30.65 30.06
CA LEU A 258 33.82 30.56 31.52
C LEU A 258 35.20 30.15 32.03
N PHE A 259 35.87 29.23 31.34
CA PHE A 259 37.20 28.76 31.71
C PHE A 259 38.22 29.90 31.63
N VAL A 260 38.25 30.64 30.52
CA VAL A 260 39.17 31.77 30.33
C VAL A 260 38.82 32.93 31.28
N GLU A 261 37.54 33.26 31.45
CA GLU A 261 37.15 34.36 32.34
C GLU A 261 37.47 34.08 33.81
N LYS A 262 37.30 32.84 34.28
CA LYS A 262 37.68 32.45 35.66
C LYS A 262 39.18 32.46 35.92
N GLN A 263 40.01 32.33 34.88
CA GLN A 263 41.47 32.33 35.00
C GLN A 263 42.11 33.67 34.65
N ARG A 264 41.29 34.71 34.47
CA ARG A 264 41.77 36.03 34.06
C ARG A 264 42.75 36.64 35.06
N ASP A 265 42.46 36.57 36.35
CA ASP A 265 43.35 37.11 37.40
C ASP A 265 44.70 36.37 37.41
N THR A 266 44.68 35.06 37.17
CA THR A 266 45.89 34.23 37.04
C THR A 266 46.70 34.63 35.82
N VAL A 267 46.03 34.85 34.69
CA VAL A 267 46.64 35.33 33.44
C VAL A 267 47.26 36.71 33.61
N GLU A 268 46.57 37.64 34.29
CA GLU A 268 47.08 38.99 34.58
C GLU A 268 48.31 38.93 35.51
N THR A 269 48.26 38.11 36.57
CA THR A 269 49.39 37.87 37.46
C THR A 269 50.61 37.29 36.71
N MET A 270 50.40 36.29 35.85
CA MET A 270 51.46 35.70 35.02
C MET A 270 52.11 36.75 34.08
N ARG A 271 51.31 37.66 33.53
CA ARG A 271 51.80 38.74 32.67
C ARG A 271 52.59 39.80 33.45
N CYS A 272 52.21 40.09 34.70
CA CYS A 272 52.95 40.97 35.60
C CYS A 272 54.32 40.40 36.00
N PHE A 273 54.44 39.07 36.11
CA PHE A 273 55.72 38.39 36.34
C PHE A 273 56.58 38.23 35.07
N GLY A 274 56.19 38.81 33.93
CA GLY A 274 57.01 38.88 32.72
C GLY A 274 56.77 37.77 31.70
N MET A 275 55.76 36.91 31.89
CA MET A 275 55.46 35.82 30.96
C MET A 275 55.02 36.36 29.58
N SER A 276 55.54 35.78 28.50
CA SER A 276 55.23 36.18 27.12
C SER A 276 53.79 35.81 26.73
N LYS A 277 53.24 36.50 25.73
CA LYS A 277 51.88 36.21 25.23
C LYS A 277 51.73 34.78 24.68
N ALA A 278 52.81 34.17 24.21
CA ALA A 278 52.80 32.81 23.70
C ALA A 278 52.72 31.79 24.84
N GLU A 279 53.51 31.97 25.89
CA GLU A 279 53.50 31.10 27.08
C GLU A 279 52.15 31.15 27.81
N THR A 280 51.53 32.33 27.92
CA THR A 280 50.20 32.45 28.53
C THR A 280 49.10 31.78 27.69
N ARG A 281 49.19 31.85 26.36
CA ARG A 281 48.28 31.11 25.46
C ARG A 281 48.45 29.60 25.63
N LEU A 282 49.69 29.13 25.71
CA LEU A 282 50.00 27.71 25.90
C LEU A 282 49.47 27.19 27.23
N TYR A 283 49.61 27.95 28.32
CA TYR A 283 49.06 27.59 29.63
C TYR A 283 47.54 27.36 29.58
N LEU A 284 46.79 28.31 29.01
CA LEU A 284 45.33 28.20 28.88
C LEU A 284 44.92 27.04 27.96
N LEU A 285 45.60 26.88 26.82
CA LEU A 285 45.33 25.80 25.87
C LEU A 285 45.66 24.42 26.45
N PHE A 286 46.72 24.29 27.24
CA PHE A 286 47.07 23.02 27.87
C PHE A 286 46.05 22.64 28.94
N GLY A 287 45.64 23.59 29.79
CA GLY A 287 44.62 23.37 30.81
C GLY A 287 43.26 22.99 30.22
N ALA A 288 42.79 23.73 29.23
CA ALA A 288 41.53 23.41 28.55
C ALA A 288 41.64 22.13 27.69
N GLY A 289 42.78 21.94 27.03
CA GLY A 289 43.07 20.80 26.17
C GLY A 289 43.07 19.48 26.93
N LEU A 290 43.68 19.41 28.12
CA LEU A 290 43.67 18.18 28.93
C LEU A 290 42.24 17.78 29.32
N ILE A 291 41.43 18.76 29.76
CA ILE A 291 40.02 18.53 30.12
C ILE A 291 39.23 18.07 28.89
N ALA A 292 39.39 18.75 27.75
CA ALA A 292 38.70 18.40 26.51
C ALA A 292 39.11 17.01 26.01
N LEU A 293 40.38 16.64 26.10
CA LEU A 293 40.88 15.32 25.66
C LEU A 293 40.25 14.20 26.47
N ILE A 294 40.23 14.32 27.80
CA ILE A 294 39.61 13.33 28.70
C ILE A 294 38.11 13.22 28.39
N ALA A 295 37.42 14.35 28.25
CA ALA A 295 35.99 14.38 27.94
C ALA A 295 35.67 13.72 26.60
N VAL A 296 36.46 13.99 25.55
CA VAL A 296 36.29 13.39 24.22
C VAL A 296 36.55 11.89 24.26
N CYS A 297 37.60 11.42 24.96
CA CYS A 297 37.89 9.99 25.08
C CYS A 297 36.73 9.24 25.77
N ILE A 298 36.20 9.78 26.86
CA ILE A 298 35.03 9.22 27.55
C ILE A 298 33.81 9.23 26.62
N GLY A 299 33.58 10.33 25.89
CA GLY A 299 32.48 10.46 24.94
C GLY A 299 32.52 9.42 23.82
N VAL A 300 33.69 9.18 23.23
CA VAL A 300 33.88 8.14 22.20
C VAL A 300 33.65 6.74 22.78
N TRP A 301 34.16 6.47 23.98
CA TRP A 301 33.98 5.17 24.64
C TRP A 301 32.49 4.87 24.92
N ILE A 302 31.76 5.86 25.45
CA ILE A 302 30.31 5.74 25.67
C ILE A 302 29.60 5.58 24.32
N GLY A 303 29.87 6.46 23.35
CA GLY A 303 29.19 6.48 22.05
C GLY A 303 29.34 5.16 21.29
N THR A 304 30.56 4.64 21.18
CA THR A 304 30.83 3.38 20.47
C THR A 304 30.20 2.17 21.14
N ARG A 305 30.15 2.12 22.48
CA ARG A 305 29.55 1.00 23.23
C ARG A 305 28.02 0.97 23.16
N PHE A 306 27.37 2.12 23.03
CA PHE A 306 25.92 2.21 22.91
C PHE A 306 25.40 2.24 21.47
N ALA A 307 26.26 2.54 20.47
CA ALA A 307 25.87 2.69 19.07
C ALA A 307 25.07 1.50 18.51
N ALA A 308 25.52 0.27 18.75
CA ALA A 308 24.83 -0.93 18.24
C ALA A 308 23.40 -1.08 18.79
N ARG A 309 23.21 -0.82 20.09
CA ARG A 309 21.89 -0.83 20.73
C ARG A 309 21.00 0.29 20.18
N LEU A 310 21.59 1.47 19.99
CA LEU A 310 20.88 2.64 19.47
C LEU A 310 20.39 2.42 18.03
N ILE A 311 21.20 1.81 17.18
CA ILE A 311 20.81 1.43 15.80
C ILE A 311 19.69 0.39 15.83
N SER A 312 19.81 -0.65 16.67
CA SER A 312 18.77 -1.67 16.79
C SER A 312 17.44 -1.10 17.29
N SER A 313 17.48 -0.22 18.31
CA SER A 313 16.28 0.43 18.84
C SER A 313 15.67 1.44 17.87
N ALA A 314 16.51 2.20 17.15
CA ALA A 314 16.04 3.12 16.11
C ALA A 314 15.38 2.36 14.96
N TYR A 315 15.97 1.24 14.54
CA TYR A 315 15.37 0.38 13.52
C TYR A 315 14.04 -0.20 13.99
N SER A 316 13.97 -0.82 15.19
CA SER A 316 12.71 -1.38 15.71
C SER A 316 11.61 -0.33 15.89
N PHE A 317 11.99 0.89 16.24
CA PHE A 317 11.06 2.01 16.37
C PHE A 317 10.49 2.42 15.01
N VAL A 318 11.34 2.57 13.98
CA VAL A 318 10.91 2.95 12.64
C VAL A 318 10.14 1.83 11.94
N SER A 319 10.59 0.57 12.08
CA SER A 319 9.87 -0.58 11.55
C SER A 319 8.48 -0.70 12.17
N GLY A 320 8.33 -0.39 13.46
CA GLY A 320 7.02 -0.37 14.12
C GLY A 320 6.08 0.73 13.60
N LEU A 321 6.61 1.89 13.18
CA LEU A 321 5.82 2.97 12.57
C LEU A 321 5.39 2.67 11.12
N GLN A 322 6.07 1.73 10.47
CA GLN A 322 5.76 1.26 9.12
C GLN A 322 5.13 -0.13 9.09
N ALA A 323 4.84 -0.71 10.27
CA ALA A 323 4.07 -1.93 10.37
C ALA A 323 2.64 -1.60 9.96
N VAL A 324 2.39 -1.72 8.66
CA VAL A 324 1.07 -1.54 8.09
C VAL A 324 0.35 -2.87 8.10
N ASP A 325 -0.93 -2.85 8.46
CA ASP A 325 -1.80 -4.01 8.34
C ASP A 325 -2.05 -4.35 6.86
N LEU A 326 -1.32 -5.34 6.36
CA LEU A 326 -1.41 -5.84 4.99
C LEU A 326 -2.50 -6.92 4.82
N ARG A 327 -3.26 -7.29 5.87
CA ARG A 327 -4.38 -8.24 5.71
C ARG A 327 -5.36 -7.69 4.68
N TYR A 328 -5.81 -8.54 3.75
CA TYR A 328 -6.74 -8.19 2.68
C TYR A 328 -6.27 -7.06 1.73
N SER A 329 -5.01 -6.59 1.83
CA SER A 329 -4.49 -5.45 1.07
C SER A 329 -3.96 -5.85 -0.31
N ASN A 330 -4.15 -5.01 -1.32
CA ASN A 330 -3.46 -5.12 -2.61
C ASN A 330 -1.96 -4.77 -2.53
N GLY A 331 -1.48 -4.22 -1.41
CA GLY A 331 -0.07 -4.07 -1.10
C GLY A 331 0.64 -5.40 -0.84
N TYR A 332 -0.13 -6.48 -0.65
CA TYR A 332 0.37 -7.81 -0.33
C TYR A 332 0.79 -8.65 -1.55
N PHE A 333 0.85 -8.09 -2.77
CA PHE A 333 1.34 -8.84 -3.94
C PHE A 333 2.84 -9.16 -3.81
N GLY A 334 3.15 -10.28 -3.16
CA GLY A 334 4.46 -10.92 -3.17
C GLY A 334 4.89 -11.51 -1.83
N ILE A 335 6.19 -11.82 -1.69
CA ILE A 335 6.84 -12.16 -0.41
C ILE A 335 7.53 -10.91 0.13
N ALA A 336 7.38 -10.58 1.41
CA ALA A 336 8.22 -9.55 2.04
C ALA A 336 9.43 -10.23 2.68
N LYS A 337 10.64 -9.94 2.20
CA LYS A 337 11.86 -10.47 2.83
C LYS A 337 12.21 -9.64 4.05
N ASN A 338 12.30 -10.31 5.20
CA ASN A 338 12.71 -9.66 6.44
C ASN A 338 14.16 -9.15 6.32
N PHE A 339 14.35 -7.84 6.49
CA PHE A 339 15.68 -7.23 6.52
C PHE A 339 16.21 -7.23 7.96
N THR A 340 17.31 -7.95 8.20
CA THR A 340 18.04 -7.87 9.48
C THR A 340 19.19 -6.88 9.35
N PRO A 341 19.14 -5.68 9.97
CA PRO A 341 20.24 -4.73 9.89
C PRO A 341 21.48 -5.32 10.55
N VAL A 342 22.59 -5.36 9.81
CA VAL A 342 23.91 -5.66 10.37
C VAL A 342 24.57 -4.32 10.71
N PRO A 343 24.61 -3.90 11.99
CA PRO A 343 25.17 -2.61 12.37
C PRO A 343 26.69 -2.64 12.19
N VAL A 344 27.20 -1.91 11.19
CA VAL A 344 28.64 -1.69 11.01
C VAL A 344 29.03 -0.37 11.68
N ALA A 345 29.68 -0.44 12.84
CA ALA A 345 30.21 0.74 13.50
C ALA A 345 31.46 1.25 12.77
N SER A 346 31.42 2.45 12.21
CA SER A 346 32.56 3.08 11.56
C SER A 346 33.50 3.74 12.58
N VAL A 347 34.49 2.99 13.06
CA VAL A 347 35.58 3.51 13.91
C VAL A 347 36.24 4.78 13.33
N PRO A 348 36.50 4.88 12.00
CA PRO A 348 37.08 6.09 11.42
C PRO A 348 36.23 7.35 11.62
N LEU A 349 34.89 7.23 11.50
CA LEU A 349 33.97 8.34 11.69
C LEU A 349 34.01 8.84 13.14
N ALA A 350 34.02 7.93 14.11
CA ALA A 350 34.08 8.26 15.53
C ALA A 350 35.36 9.04 15.88
N VAL A 351 36.51 8.62 15.33
CA VAL A 351 37.80 9.31 15.52
C VAL A 351 37.78 10.70 14.88
N LEU A 352 37.18 10.85 13.70
CA LEU A 352 37.09 12.15 13.01
C LEU A 352 36.22 13.14 13.79
N VAL A 353 35.06 12.70 14.30
CA VAL A 353 34.18 13.54 15.14
C VAL A 353 34.87 13.91 16.45
N ALA A 354 35.58 12.98 17.08
CA ALA A 354 36.36 13.24 18.29
C ALA A 354 37.42 14.33 18.08
N LEU A 355 38.17 14.22 16.98
CA LEU A 355 39.19 15.19 16.60
C LEU A 355 38.57 16.56 16.28
N LEU A 356 37.43 16.60 15.58
CA LEU A 356 36.69 17.83 15.30
C LEU A 356 36.27 18.56 16.59
N VAL A 357 35.65 17.85 17.53
CA VAL A 357 35.19 18.42 18.81
C VAL A 357 36.37 18.94 19.63
N PHE A 358 37.47 18.19 19.66
CA PHE A 358 38.70 18.59 20.35
C PHE A 358 39.31 19.86 19.74
N LEU A 359 39.43 19.93 18.41
CA LEU A 359 39.95 21.11 17.72
C LEU A 359 39.03 22.33 17.90
N LEU A 360 37.72 22.16 17.89
CA LEU A 360 36.76 23.24 18.15
C LEU A 360 36.90 23.77 19.58
N ALA A 361 37.05 22.89 20.57
CA ALA A 361 37.28 23.30 21.96
C ALA A 361 38.56 24.14 22.11
N LEU A 362 39.67 23.68 21.51
CA LEU A 362 40.92 24.43 21.50
C LEU A 362 40.81 25.74 20.73
N GLY A 363 40.14 25.74 19.58
CA GLY A 363 39.92 26.93 18.76
C GLY A 363 39.11 28.01 19.48
N PHE A 364 38.03 27.64 20.16
CA PHE A 364 37.25 28.58 20.98
C PHE A 364 38.04 29.08 22.19
N CYS A 365 38.78 28.20 22.87
CA CYS A 365 39.68 28.62 23.94
C CYS A 365 40.76 29.58 23.45
N LEU A 366 41.37 29.33 22.29
CA LEU A 366 42.33 30.24 21.66
C LEU A 366 41.69 31.59 21.36
N TYR A 367 40.50 31.61 20.77
CA TYR A 367 39.77 32.83 20.44
C TYR A 367 39.50 33.70 21.69
N PHE A 368 38.99 33.11 22.77
CA PHE A 368 38.76 33.84 24.02
C PHE A 368 40.06 34.21 24.74
N ALA A 369 41.08 33.34 24.70
CA ALA A 369 42.41 33.64 25.24
C ALA A 369 43.04 34.83 24.51
N GLU A 370 42.98 34.85 23.18
CA GLU A 370 43.51 35.94 22.36
C GLU A 370 42.77 37.24 22.66
N ARG A 371 41.45 37.19 22.78
CA ARG A 371 40.66 38.38 23.15
C ARG A 371 40.98 38.90 24.55
N THR A 372 41.37 38.02 25.47
CA THR A 372 41.75 38.38 26.84
C THR A 372 43.19 38.91 26.91
N ILE A 373 44.12 38.34 26.14
CA ILE A 373 45.56 38.67 26.13
C ILE A 373 45.89 39.87 25.22
N ASN A 374 45.19 40.00 24.08
CA ASN A 374 45.30 41.14 23.15
C ASN A 374 44.27 42.23 23.41
N GLY A 375 43.27 41.97 24.26
CA GLY A 375 42.46 43.02 24.84
C GLY A 375 43.41 44.07 25.40
N ARG A 376 43.36 45.28 24.83
CA ARG A 376 44.23 46.38 25.25
C ARG A 376 44.14 46.44 26.77
N VAL A 377 45.29 46.31 27.44
CA VAL A 377 45.57 47.20 28.57
C VAL A 377 45.37 48.58 27.99
N LEU A 378 44.13 49.08 28.09
CA LEU A 378 43.86 50.49 28.00
C LEU A 378 44.61 51.04 29.21
N GLN A 379 45.89 51.36 29.00
CA GLN A 379 46.38 52.64 29.42
C GLN A 379 45.33 53.63 28.95
N ALA A 380 44.38 53.92 29.81
CA ALA A 380 43.55 55.09 29.68
C ALA A 380 44.52 56.27 29.84
N LYS A 381 45.22 56.62 28.75
CA LYS A 381 45.27 58.02 28.39
C LYS A 381 43.80 58.44 28.40
N VAL A 382 43.46 59.18 29.45
CA VAL A 382 42.25 59.98 29.55
C VAL A 382 42.20 60.80 28.27
N HIS A 383 41.58 60.27 27.22
CA HIS A 383 41.19 61.07 26.10
C HIS A 383 39.98 61.83 26.59
N ASN A 384 40.25 63.04 27.10
CA ASN A 384 39.29 64.06 27.44
C ASN A 384 38.42 64.33 26.21
N ARG A 385 37.42 63.48 25.98
CA ARG A 385 36.30 63.83 25.14
C ARG A 385 35.44 64.73 26.02
N ASN A 386 35.54 66.03 25.78
CA ASN A 386 34.79 67.09 26.46
C ASN A 386 33.43 66.57 26.92
N GLN A 387 33.27 66.43 28.24
CA GLN A 387 31.98 66.14 28.83
C GLN A 387 31.05 67.27 28.43
N ARG A 388 30.07 66.97 27.57
CA ARG A 388 28.96 67.91 27.34
C ARG A 388 28.30 68.16 28.69
N PRO A 389 27.99 69.41 29.05
CA PRO A 389 27.43 69.74 30.35
C PRO A 389 26.17 68.90 30.60
N PRO A 390 25.93 68.42 31.84
CA PRO A 390 24.74 67.64 32.14
C PRO A 390 23.51 68.49 31.80
N LYS A 391 22.78 68.13 30.74
CA LYS A 391 21.46 68.71 30.51
C LYS A 391 20.61 68.39 31.74
N ARG A 392 20.08 69.43 32.41
CA ARG A 392 19.17 69.31 33.56
C ARG A 392 18.14 68.21 33.29
N SER A 393 18.29 67.09 33.96
CA SER A 393 17.26 66.05 33.96
C SER A 393 16.13 66.52 34.85
N SER A 394 14.98 66.85 34.27
CA SER A 394 13.74 67.09 34.99
C SER A 394 13.48 65.95 36.00
N THR A 395 13.18 66.33 37.24
CA THR A 395 13.01 65.50 38.44
C THR A 395 11.68 64.75 38.50
N ALA A 396 10.82 64.85 37.48
CA ALA A 396 9.55 64.13 37.42
C ALA A 396 9.75 62.67 36.96
N GLY A 397 9.30 61.71 37.78
CA GLY A 397 9.38 60.26 37.51
C GLY A 397 10.71 59.62 37.91
N LYS A 398 10.94 59.44 39.23
CA LYS A 398 12.09 58.70 39.79
C LYS A 398 11.81 57.19 39.76
N GLY A 399 12.61 56.39 39.06
CA GLY A 399 12.46 54.92 39.13
C GLY A 399 13.34 54.14 38.14
N ALA A 400 13.50 52.84 38.40
CA ALA A 400 14.31 51.92 37.58
C ALA A 400 13.88 51.91 36.10
N VAL A 401 12.60 52.11 35.82
CA VAL A 401 11.99 52.13 34.47
C VAL A 401 12.54 53.25 33.57
N ARG A 402 12.67 54.50 34.06
CA ARG A 402 13.20 55.60 33.24
C ARG A 402 14.69 55.41 32.91
N TYR A 403 15.46 54.86 33.84
CA TYR A 403 16.87 54.53 33.60
C TYR A 403 17.01 53.40 32.58
N SER A 404 16.10 52.42 32.58
CA SER A 404 16.08 51.34 31.59
C SER A 404 15.84 51.86 30.16
N LEU A 405 14.86 52.74 29.93
CA LEU A 405 14.63 53.35 28.61
C LEU A 405 15.80 54.22 28.12
N LEU A 406 16.43 54.96 29.04
CA LEU A 406 17.60 55.79 28.71
C LEU A 406 18.83 54.93 28.36
N SER A 407 18.98 53.77 29.01
CA SER A 407 20.02 52.78 28.71
C SER A 407 19.81 52.17 27.32
N ILE A 408 18.58 51.76 26.98
CA ILE A 408 18.21 51.25 25.65
C ILE A 408 18.60 52.24 24.55
N ARG A 409 18.27 53.53 24.73
CA ARG A 409 18.52 54.58 23.74
C ARG A 409 20.00 54.94 23.58
N ARG A 410 20.84 54.66 24.59
CA ARG A 410 22.28 55.00 24.60
C ARG A 410 23.18 53.87 24.10
N SER A 411 22.74 52.60 24.19
CA SER A 411 23.53 51.42 23.84
C SER A 411 23.62 51.09 22.33
N GLY A 412 22.88 51.80 21.46
CA GLY A 412 23.02 51.71 20.00
C GLY A 412 22.72 50.31 19.42
N ALA A 413 23.55 49.80 18.51
CA ALA A 413 23.32 48.52 17.83
C ALA A 413 23.28 47.27 18.75
N ARG A 414 23.81 47.35 19.97
CA ARG A 414 23.83 46.22 20.92
C ARG A 414 22.45 45.91 21.49
N THR A 415 21.53 46.88 21.54
CA THR A 415 20.16 46.66 22.04
C THR A 415 19.25 45.99 21.01
N LEU A 416 19.62 45.95 19.73
CA LEU A 416 18.87 45.27 18.67
C LEU A 416 19.03 43.74 18.69
N VAL A 417 20.07 43.23 19.34
CA VAL A 417 20.34 41.78 19.38
C VAL A 417 19.23 41.02 20.11
N VAL A 418 18.71 41.55 21.22
CA VAL A 418 17.66 40.87 22.01
C VAL A 418 16.32 40.80 21.26
N PRO A 419 15.79 41.91 20.69
CA PRO A 419 14.60 41.85 19.87
C PRO A 419 14.77 40.97 18.63
N ALA A 420 15.91 41.03 17.94
CA ALA A 420 16.17 40.20 16.77
C ALA A 420 16.20 38.70 17.10
N LEU A 421 16.87 38.32 18.20
CA LEU A 421 16.88 36.95 18.70
C LEU A 421 15.48 36.49 19.11
N ALA A 422 14.71 37.33 19.80
CA ALA A 422 13.35 37.04 20.20
C ALA A 422 12.41 36.83 19.00
N VAL A 423 12.50 37.67 17.96
CA VAL A 423 11.76 37.49 16.70
C VAL A 423 12.14 36.16 16.04
N ALA A 424 13.45 35.89 15.89
CA ALA A 424 13.93 34.68 15.24
C ALA A 424 13.46 33.41 15.98
N MET A 425 13.56 33.37 17.31
CA MET A 425 13.15 32.22 18.11
C MET A 425 11.64 32.02 18.14
N LEU A 426 10.85 33.11 18.20
CA LEU A 426 9.39 33.04 18.13
C LEU A 426 8.95 32.49 16.77
N LEU A 427 9.47 33.04 15.67
CA LEU A 427 9.15 32.56 14.32
C LEU A 427 9.58 31.09 14.15
N PHE A 428 10.75 30.71 14.66
CA PHE A 428 11.20 29.33 14.61
C PHE A 428 10.24 28.38 15.34
N ILE A 429 9.89 28.64 16.60
CA ILE A 429 8.97 27.76 17.35
C ILE A 429 7.58 27.75 16.70
N ALA A 430 7.09 28.90 16.23
CA ALA A 430 5.80 28.99 15.53
C ALA A 430 5.78 28.15 14.24
N THR A 431 6.87 28.15 13.46
CA THR A 431 6.99 27.29 12.28
C THR A 431 6.98 25.80 12.63
N LEU A 432 7.65 25.38 13.71
CA LEU A 432 7.63 23.98 14.16
C LEU A 432 6.21 23.54 14.53
N LEU A 433 5.50 24.36 15.32
CA LEU A 433 4.13 24.10 15.76
C LEU A 433 3.13 24.09 14.59
N SER A 434 3.32 24.98 13.62
CA SER A 434 2.52 25.02 12.39
C SER A 434 2.75 23.79 11.51
N THR A 435 4.01 23.35 11.40
CA THR A 435 4.36 22.16 10.62
C THR A 435 3.72 20.92 11.23
N LEU A 436 3.75 20.79 12.56
CA LEU A 436 3.11 19.67 13.25
C LEU A 436 1.59 19.64 13.01
N ALA A 437 0.92 20.80 13.14
CA ALA A 437 -0.51 20.91 12.87
C ALA A 437 -0.84 20.62 11.38
N SER A 438 0.03 20.99 10.44
CA SER A 438 -0.17 20.70 9.02
C SER A 438 -0.12 19.20 8.70
N TYR A 439 0.68 18.41 9.43
CA TYR A 439 0.70 16.95 9.25
C TYR A 439 -0.58 16.28 9.76
N GLU A 440 -1.13 16.75 10.89
CA GLU A 440 -2.44 16.27 11.38
C GLU A 440 -3.55 16.63 10.39
N ALA A 441 -3.59 17.87 9.92
CA ALA A 441 -4.57 18.31 8.92
C ALA A 441 -4.46 17.54 7.60
N ALA A 442 -3.22 17.28 7.12
CA ALA A 442 -3.00 16.48 5.92
C ALA A 442 -3.44 15.02 6.10
N LYS A 443 -3.28 14.45 7.30
CA LYS A 443 -3.75 13.11 7.63
C LYS A 443 -5.28 13.04 7.62
N GLU A 444 -5.96 13.99 8.26
CA GLU A 444 -7.43 14.07 8.26
C GLU A 444 -7.99 14.28 6.84
N ALA A 445 -7.39 15.19 6.07
CA ALA A 445 -7.78 15.41 4.68
C ALA A 445 -7.64 14.15 3.83
N LEU A 446 -6.61 13.32 4.07
CA LEU A 446 -6.42 12.05 3.37
C LEU A 446 -7.54 11.05 3.72
N TYR A 447 -7.96 10.97 4.98
CA TYR A 447 -9.10 10.14 5.39
C TYR A 447 -10.41 10.60 4.75
N ASP A 448 -10.64 11.91 4.66
CA ASP A 448 -11.91 12.47 4.14
C ASP A 448 -12.02 12.42 2.61
N THR A 449 -10.90 12.34 1.89
CA THR A 449 -10.88 12.40 0.41
C THR A 449 -10.66 11.07 -0.28
N THR A 450 -10.23 10.04 0.45
CA THR A 450 -9.89 8.74 -0.14
C THR A 450 -11.06 7.77 -0.04
N ALA A 451 -11.62 7.38 -1.19
CA ALA A 451 -12.53 6.24 -1.28
C ALA A 451 -11.71 4.95 -1.46
N LEU A 452 -11.86 3.99 -0.56
CA LEU A 452 -11.18 2.70 -0.65
C LEU A 452 -12.11 1.69 -1.32
N ARG A 453 -11.69 1.16 -2.46
CA ARG A 453 -12.41 0.12 -3.20
C ARG A 453 -11.99 -1.26 -2.72
N GLY A 454 -12.93 -2.19 -2.63
CA GLY A 454 -12.67 -3.61 -2.38
C GLY A 454 -13.51 -4.52 -3.25
N TYR A 455 -13.05 -5.76 -3.45
CA TYR A 455 -13.76 -6.78 -4.22
C TYR A 455 -13.37 -8.19 -3.81
N CYS A 456 -14.25 -9.14 -4.11
CA CYS A 456 -13.98 -10.56 -3.97
C CYS A 456 -13.15 -11.08 -5.15
N THR A 457 -12.23 -11.99 -4.89
CA THR A 457 -11.36 -12.63 -5.87
C THR A 457 -11.07 -14.09 -5.50
N THR A 458 -10.56 -14.85 -6.46
CA THR A 458 -9.97 -16.18 -6.23
C THR A 458 -8.84 -16.13 -5.18
N MET A 459 -8.50 -17.25 -4.54
CA MET A 459 -7.35 -17.34 -3.61
C MET A 459 -6.03 -16.83 -4.20
N ALA A 460 -5.86 -16.95 -5.52
CA ALA A 460 -4.68 -16.45 -6.24
C ALA A 460 -4.70 -14.94 -6.53
N GLY A 461 -5.80 -14.23 -6.23
CA GLY A 461 -5.98 -12.80 -6.54
C GLY A 461 -6.04 -12.47 -8.03
N LYS A 462 -6.27 -13.46 -8.90
CA LYS A 462 -6.10 -13.33 -10.35
C LYS A 462 -7.40 -12.98 -11.08
N TYR A 463 -8.55 -13.41 -10.56
CA TYR A 463 -9.86 -13.23 -11.20
C TYR A 463 -10.86 -12.67 -10.19
N ALA A 464 -11.63 -11.66 -10.59
CA ALA A 464 -12.68 -11.01 -9.77
C ALA A 464 -14.10 -11.29 -10.29
N GLY A 465 -14.25 -12.14 -11.32
CA GLY A 465 -15.54 -12.56 -11.87
C GLY A 465 -15.63 -14.08 -12.03
N ASN A 466 -16.84 -14.60 -12.26
CA ASN A 466 -17.16 -16.04 -12.28
C ASN A 466 -16.79 -16.76 -10.96
N LEU A 467 -16.93 -16.04 -9.84
CA LEU A 467 -16.74 -16.60 -8.50
C LEU A 467 -17.97 -17.41 -8.08
N VAL A 468 -17.78 -18.24 -7.05
CA VAL A 468 -18.85 -19.05 -6.45
C VAL A 468 -19.05 -18.55 -5.03
N ILE A 469 -19.65 -17.36 -4.89
CA ILE A 469 -19.89 -16.73 -3.59
C ILE A 469 -21.33 -17.01 -3.18
N ARG A 470 -21.53 -17.54 -1.97
CA ARG A 470 -22.88 -17.81 -1.46
C ARG A 470 -23.57 -16.52 -1.05
N ASN A 471 -24.87 -16.44 -1.29
CA ASN A 471 -25.70 -15.26 -0.96
C ASN A 471 -25.61 -14.90 0.53
N ASN A 472 -25.55 -15.89 1.43
CA ASN A 472 -25.43 -15.64 2.87
C ASN A 472 -24.10 -14.97 3.26
N TYR A 473 -23.00 -15.22 2.55
CA TYR A 473 -21.73 -14.55 2.81
C TYR A 473 -21.75 -13.10 2.34
N VAL A 474 -22.41 -12.85 1.20
CA VAL A 474 -22.62 -11.48 0.71
C VAL A 474 -23.51 -10.70 1.66
N GLN A 475 -24.58 -11.31 2.17
CA GLN A 475 -25.43 -10.67 3.17
C GLN A 475 -24.66 -10.33 4.44
N GLN A 476 -23.85 -11.27 4.97
CA GLN A 476 -23.02 -10.99 6.14
C GLN A 476 -22.10 -9.78 5.94
N LEU A 477 -21.55 -9.58 4.73
CA LEU A 477 -20.74 -8.40 4.41
C LEU A 477 -21.56 -7.10 4.39
N ILE A 478 -22.78 -7.14 3.87
CA ILE A 478 -23.70 -6.00 3.84
C ILE A 478 -24.12 -5.63 5.28
N ASP A 479 -24.45 -6.63 6.09
CA ASP A 479 -24.92 -6.48 7.47
C ASP A 479 -23.86 -5.86 8.41
N LEU A 480 -22.57 -5.89 8.03
CA LEU A 480 -21.50 -5.24 8.79
C LEU A 480 -21.61 -3.70 8.80
N ASP A 481 -22.34 -3.09 7.86
CA ASP A 481 -22.58 -1.64 7.77
C ASP A 481 -21.31 -0.78 7.59
N TYR A 482 -20.25 -1.33 6.99
CA TYR A 482 -19.03 -0.58 6.60
C TYR A 482 -18.98 -0.19 5.12
N LEU A 483 -19.91 -0.68 4.30
CA LEU A 483 -19.81 -0.68 2.83
C LEU A 483 -20.79 0.30 2.17
N ASP A 484 -20.30 1.05 1.18
CA ASP A 484 -21.07 1.87 0.23
C ASP A 484 -20.84 1.35 -1.21
N ASP A 485 -21.59 1.90 -2.17
CA ASP A 485 -21.49 1.61 -3.62
C ASP A 485 -21.35 0.11 -3.95
N ILE A 486 -22.18 -0.70 -3.30
CA ILE A 486 -22.11 -2.15 -3.40
C ILE A 486 -22.58 -2.58 -4.79
N ALA A 487 -21.71 -3.24 -5.54
CA ALA A 487 -22.04 -3.82 -6.84
C ALA A 487 -22.00 -5.35 -6.75
N VAL A 488 -23.09 -5.98 -7.16
CA VAL A 488 -23.30 -7.43 -7.11
C VAL A 488 -23.68 -7.92 -8.49
N THR A 489 -23.08 -9.02 -8.94
CA THR A 489 -23.40 -9.60 -10.24
C THR A 489 -23.68 -11.09 -10.13
N TYR A 490 -24.74 -11.55 -10.80
CA TYR A 490 -25.10 -12.96 -10.94
C TYR A 490 -25.04 -13.36 -12.41
N HIS A 491 -24.58 -14.59 -12.65
CA HIS A 491 -24.48 -15.16 -13.99
C HIS A 491 -25.41 -16.37 -14.13
N LYS A 492 -26.25 -16.35 -15.17
CA LYS A 492 -26.98 -17.51 -15.69
C LYS A 492 -26.51 -17.77 -17.12
N ARG A 493 -26.49 -19.01 -17.58
CA ARG A 493 -26.25 -19.31 -19.00
C ARG A 493 -27.59 -19.25 -19.73
N TYR A 494 -27.63 -18.66 -20.93
CA TYR A 494 -28.87 -18.51 -21.71
C TYR A 494 -28.73 -19.03 -23.13
N ARG A 495 -29.88 -19.32 -23.75
CA ARG A 495 -29.99 -19.61 -25.18
C ARG A 495 -31.04 -18.72 -25.81
N TYR A 496 -30.67 -18.10 -26.93
CA TYR A 496 -31.52 -17.19 -27.68
C TYR A 496 -32.50 -17.95 -28.58
N LEU A 497 -33.79 -17.59 -28.55
CA LEU A 497 -34.84 -18.22 -29.36
C LEU A 497 -35.33 -17.33 -30.51
N GLY A 498 -35.26 -16.01 -30.37
CA GLY A 498 -35.67 -15.04 -31.38
C GLY A 498 -36.24 -13.75 -30.78
N VAL A 499 -36.75 -12.88 -31.66
CA VAL A 499 -37.52 -11.68 -31.29
C VAL A 499 -39.00 -12.05 -31.21
N SER A 500 -39.61 -11.97 -30.02
CA SER A 500 -41.05 -12.27 -29.81
C SER A 500 -41.95 -11.12 -30.24
N GLU A 501 -41.53 -9.89 -30.01
CA GLU A 501 -42.23 -8.68 -30.42
C GLU A 501 -41.22 -7.67 -30.98
N HIS A 502 -41.46 -7.14 -32.17
CA HIS A 502 -40.63 -6.07 -32.75
C HIS A 502 -40.98 -4.72 -32.11
N SER A 503 -40.07 -3.75 -32.23
CA SER A 503 -40.22 -2.37 -31.74
C SER A 503 -41.48 -1.64 -32.23
N ASP A 504 -42.12 -2.12 -33.30
CA ASP A 504 -43.39 -1.61 -33.83
C ASP A 504 -44.64 -2.30 -33.24
N GLY A 505 -44.47 -3.22 -32.30
CA GLY A 505 -45.51 -4.01 -31.65
C GLY A 505 -45.98 -5.23 -32.46
N THR A 506 -45.29 -5.59 -33.54
CA THR A 506 -45.63 -6.78 -34.33
C THR A 506 -45.05 -8.04 -33.71
N ALA A 507 -45.92 -9.02 -33.43
CA ALA A 507 -45.50 -10.32 -32.92
C ALA A 507 -44.81 -11.16 -34.02
N SER A 508 -43.68 -11.77 -33.69
CA SER A 508 -42.95 -12.69 -34.56
C SER A 508 -43.08 -14.15 -34.12
N ASN A 509 -42.97 -15.07 -35.07
CA ASN A 509 -43.03 -16.50 -34.77
C ASN A 509 -41.67 -16.98 -34.22
N VAL A 510 -41.58 -17.14 -32.90
CA VAL A 510 -40.35 -17.54 -32.22
C VAL A 510 -40.32 -19.03 -31.92
N SER A 511 -39.12 -19.60 -31.89
CA SER A 511 -38.91 -20.98 -31.42
C SER A 511 -39.45 -21.14 -30.00
N GLN A 512 -40.25 -22.18 -29.74
CA GLN A 512 -40.79 -22.45 -28.42
C GLN A 512 -39.69 -22.84 -27.42
N VAL A 513 -39.92 -22.54 -26.14
CA VAL A 513 -39.06 -23.01 -25.06
C VAL A 513 -39.03 -24.54 -25.09
N PRO A 514 -37.85 -25.16 -25.16
CA PRO A 514 -37.76 -26.60 -25.25
C PRO A 514 -38.33 -27.31 -24.01
N ALA A 515 -39.19 -28.28 -24.24
CA ALA A 515 -39.70 -29.19 -23.21
C ALA A 515 -39.26 -30.62 -23.55
N PRO A 516 -38.04 -31.04 -23.14
CA PRO A 516 -37.52 -32.35 -23.50
C PRO A 516 -38.42 -33.43 -22.91
N THR A 517 -38.80 -34.42 -23.72
CA THR A 517 -39.69 -35.52 -23.31
C THR A 517 -38.94 -36.77 -22.85
N ASP A 518 -37.64 -36.85 -23.13
CA ASP A 518 -36.74 -37.91 -22.68
C ASP A 518 -35.47 -37.34 -22.00
N GLY A 519 -34.80 -38.17 -21.19
CA GLY A 519 -33.63 -37.77 -20.41
C GLY A 519 -32.36 -37.55 -21.24
N ILE A 520 -32.28 -38.13 -22.44
CA ILE A 520 -31.11 -38.01 -23.33
C ILE A 520 -31.10 -36.62 -23.97
N LEU A 521 -32.23 -36.20 -24.53
CA LEU A 521 -32.43 -34.87 -25.07
C LEU A 521 -32.21 -33.81 -23.99
N LEU A 522 -32.74 -34.01 -22.79
CA LEU A 522 -32.49 -33.12 -21.65
C LEU A 522 -30.99 -32.97 -21.37
N THR A 523 -30.25 -34.08 -21.33
CA THR A 523 -28.80 -34.06 -21.06
C THR A 523 -28.02 -33.33 -22.16
N ASP A 524 -28.35 -33.56 -23.43
CA ASP A 524 -27.73 -32.84 -24.55
C ASP A 524 -27.97 -31.34 -24.45
N MET A 525 -29.21 -30.94 -24.17
CA MET A 525 -29.57 -29.54 -24.01
C MET A 525 -28.90 -28.86 -22.81
N LEU A 526 -28.74 -29.57 -21.69
CA LEU A 526 -27.98 -29.10 -20.52
C LEU A 526 -26.49 -28.92 -20.84
N ASN A 527 -25.91 -29.78 -21.68
CA ASN A 527 -24.52 -29.62 -22.14
C ASN A 527 -24.38 -28.43 -23.11
N GLN A 528 -25.35 -28.22 -23.99
CA GLN A 528 -25.35 -27.07 -24.91
C GLN A 528 -25.44 -25.74 -24.16
N ILE A 529 -26.31 -25.64 -23.15
CA ILE A 529 -26.46 -24.42 -22.36
C ILE A 529 -25.29 -24.19 -21.40
N ALA A 530 -24.62 -25.24 -20.91
CA ALA A 530 -23.42 -25.10 -20.08
C ALA A 530 -22.29 -24.31 -20.76
N ASN A 531 -22.25 -24.34 -22.10
CA ASN A 531 -21.27 -23.62 -22.93
C ASN A 531 -21.85 -22.37 -23.62
N ALA A 532 -23.07 -21.93 -23.28
CA ALA A 532 -23.74 -20.80 -23.92
C ALA A 532 -23.37 -19.46 -23.28
N PRO A 533 -23.60 -18.29 -23.89
CA PRO A 533 -23.25 -17.00 -23.28
C PRO A 533 -23.96 -16.72 -21.95
N TYR A 534 -23.44 -15.76 -21.18
CA TYR A 534 -24.03 -15.36 -19.89
C TYR A 534 -25.14 -14.31 -20.03
N LEU A 535 -26.21 -14.53 -19.29
CA LEU A 535 -27.20 -13.55 -18.87
C LEU A 535 -26.75 -13.04 -17.50
N VAL A 536 -26.51 -11.74 -17.43
CA VAL A 536 -25.81 -11.07 -16.33
C VAL A 536 -26.79 -10.15 -15.61
N PHE A 537 -27.12 -10.49 -14.37
CA PHE A 537 -27.93 -9.63 -13.51
C PHE A 537 -27.01 -8.80 -12.62
N THR A 538 -27.14 -7.49 -12.65
CA THR A 538 -26.32 -6.58 -11.83
C THR A 538 -27.11 -5.38 -11.38
N ASN A 539 -26.72 -4.78 -10.25
CA ASN A 539 -27.21 -3.46 -9.86
C ASN A 539 -26.32 -2.32 -10.36
N ASN A 540 -25.16 -2.63 -10.94
CA ASN A 540 -24.27 -1.64 -11.52
C ASN A 540 -23.55 -2.29 -12.71
N VAL A 541 -23.84 -1.79 -13.91
CA VAL A 541 -23.26 -2.34 -15.14
C VAL A 541 -21.81 -1.92 -15.33
N ALA A 542 -21.44 -0.70 -14.93
CA ALA A 542 -20.08 -0.19 -15.07
C ALA A 542 -19.07 -0.98 -14.21
N ASP A 543 -19.53 -1.52 -13.07
CA ASP A 543 -18.74 -2.36 -12.17
C ASP A 543 -18.91 -3.87 -12.43
N ALA A 544 -19.45 -4.27 -13.58
CA ALA A 544 -19.46 -5.67 -13.97
C ALA A 544 -18.06 -6.12 -14.44
N PRO A 545 -17.68 -7.42 -14.26
CA PRO A 545 -16.34 -7.91 -14.57
C PRO A 545 -15.85 -7.68 -16.00
N GLU A 546 -16.75 -7.56 -16.98
CA GLU A 546 -16.41 -7.25 -18.37
C GLU A 546 -15.77 -5.85 -18.53
N PHE A 547 -16.11 -4.91 -17.65
CA PHE A 547 -15.76 -3.49 -17.77
C PHE A 547 -14.72 -3.02 -16.75
N TYR A 548 -14.18 -3.89 -15.89
CA TYR A 548 -13.13 -3.49 -14.92
C TYR A 548 -11.90 -2.82 -15.54
N PHE A 549 -11.61 -3.13 -16.81
CA PHE A 549 -10.44 -2.59 -17.52
C PHE A 549 -10.81 -1.68 -18.69
N SER A 550 -12.08 -1.26 -18.80
CA SER A 550 -12.54 -0.40 -19.88
C SER A 550 -13.76 0.41 -19.43
N GLN A 551 -13.79 1.69 -19.75
CA GLN A 551 -14.97 2.51 -19.46
C GLN A 551 -16.21 1.93 -20.18
N PHE A 552 -17.29 1.70 -19.43
CA PHE A 552 -18.57 1.32 -19.99
C PHE A 552 -19.08 2.44 -20.92
N THR A 553 -19.66 2.07 -22.05
CA THR A 553 -20.27 3.02 -22.99
C THR A 553 -21.49 2.35 -23.60
N GLY A 554 -22.66 2.85 -23.22
CA GLY A 554 -23.95 2.38 -23.71
C GLY A 554 -24.72 3.44 -24.51
N GLU A 555 -25.51 2.97 -25.47
CA GLU A 555 -26.56 3.74 -26.15
C GLU A 555 -27.91 3.25 -25.65
N PHE A 556 -28.78 4.15 -25.20
CA PHE A 556 -30.07 3.80 -24.59
C PHE A 556 -31.24 4.44 -25.32
N LEU A 557 -32.40 3.79 -25.24
CA LEU A 557 -33.66 4.38 -25.68
C LEU A 557 -34.04 5.61 -24.83
N PRO A 558 -34.80 6.58 -25.38
CA PRO A 558 -35.28 7.72 -24.61
C PRO A 558 -36.04 7.29 -23.35
N GLY A 559 -35.58 7.76 -22.19
CA GLY A 559 -36.16 7.41 -20.88
C GLY A 559 -35.42 6.32 -20.13
N TYR A 560 -34.37 5.73 -20.71
CA TYR A 560 -33.47 4.77 -20.07
C TYR A 560 -32.05 5.31 -20.02
N ASP A 561 -31.33 4.99 -18.94
CA ASP A 561 -29.90 5.22 -18.75
C ASP A 561 -29.33 4.17 -17.77
N GLU A 562 -28.08 4.35 -17.33
CA GLU A 562 -27.42 3.43 -16.40
C GLU A 562 -28.13 3.30 -15.04
N SER A 563 -28.93 4.29 -14.61
CA SER A 563 -29.63 4.25 -13.31
C SER A 563 -30.71 3.17 -13.23
N MET A 564 -31.14 2.62 -14.38
CA MET A 564 -32.10 1.50 -14.41
C MET A 564 -31.57 0.24 -13.69
N PHE A 565 -30.25 0.11 -13.54
CA PHE A 565 -29.64 -1.00 -12.80
C PHE A 565 -29.71 -0.77 -11.27
N ASP A 566 -29.77 0.48 -10.82
CA ASP A 566 -29.95 0.81 -9.39
C ASP A 566 -31.39 0.51 -8.93
N GLU A 567 -32.37 0.69 -9.82
CA GLU A 567 -33.78 0.45 -9.56
C GLU A 567 -34.11 -1.06 -9.55
N ARG A 568 -34.33 -1.62 -8.35
CA ARG A 568 -34.67 -3.05 -8.21
C ARG A 568 -36.16 -3.38 -8.41
N ASN A 569 -37.03 -2.38 -8.38
CA ASN A 569 -38.48 -2.57 -8.48
C ASN A 569 -39.01 -2.14 -9.86
N TRP A 570 -38.84 -3.01 -10.83
CA TRP A 570 -39.32 -2.85 -12.20
C TRP A 570 -40.55 -3.73 -12.48
N THR A 571 -41.43 -3.29 -13.39
CA THR A 571 -42.66 -4.00 -13.80
C THR A 571 -42.51 -4.79 -15.09
N GLU A 572 -41.60 -4.37 -15.97
CA GLU A 572 -41.28 -5.01 -17.26
C GLU A 572 -39.80 -5.39 -17.26
N PRO A 573 -39.42 -6.65 -17.57
CA PRO A 573 -38.01 -7.04 -17.66
C PRO A 573 -37.35 -6.35 -18.86
N VAL A 574 -36.32 -5.55 -18.56
CA VAL A 574 -35.54 -4.84 -19.56
C VAL A 574 -34.10 -5.37 -19.59
N CYS A 575 -33.44 -5.26 -20.74
CA CYS A 575 -32.04 -5.63 -20.89
C CYS A 575 -31.30 -4.71 -21.85
N ILE A 576 -29.98 -4.75 -21.77
CA ILE A 576 -29.08 -4.22 -22.79
C ILE A 576 -28.24 -5.35 -23.40
N VAL A 577 -27.92 -5.21 -24.67
CA VAL A 577 -27.19 -6.22 -25.46
C VAL A 577 -26.00 -5.60 -26.17
N SER A 578 -25.04 -6.41 -26.61
CA SER A 578 -23.94 -5.83 -27.39
C SER A 578 -24.39 -5.37 -28.78
N THR A 579 -23.74 -4.33 -29.31
CA THR A 579 -23.91 -3.89 -30.71
C THR A 579 -23.68 -5.03 -31.70
N GLN A 580 -22.71 -5.91 -31.44
CA GLN A 580 -22.47 -7.10 -32.24
C GLN A 580 -23.62 -8.12 -32.16
N PHE A 581 -24.22 -8.29 -30.97
CA PHE A 581 -25.40 -9.15 -30.83
C PHE A 581 -26.56 -8.63 -31.67
N MET A 582 -26.79 -7.31 -31.66
CA MET A 582 -27.82 -6.68 -32.50
C MET A 582 -27.57 -6.92 -34.00
N GLU A 583 -26.35 -6.68 -34.47
CA GLU A 583 -25.96 -6.91 -35.87
C GLU A 583 -26.12 -8.38 -36.29
N ASN A 584 -25.63 -9.30 -35.45
CA ASN A 584 -25.61 -10.74 -35.76
C ASN A 584 -26.99 -11.39 -35.69
N LYS A 585 -27.87 -10.90 -34.82
CA LYS A 585 -29.20 -11.47 -34.59
C LYS A 585 -30.33 -10.66 -35.23
N GLY A 586 -30.02 -9.50 -35.82
CA GLY A 586 -31.01 -8.62 -36.43
C GLY A 586 -31.97 -7.99 -35.43
N VAL A 587 -31.49 -7.71 -34.21
CA VAL A 587 -32.29 -7.13 -33.11
C VAL A 587 -32.13 -5.60 -33.10
N GLN A 588 -33.21 -4.87 -32.90
CA GLN A 588 -33.24 -3.41 -32.78
C GLN A 588 -33.59 -2.96 -31.37
N LEU A 589 -33.24 -1.71 -31.04
CA LEU A 589 -33.68 -1.12 -29.77
C LEU A 589 -35.21 -1.00 -29.75
N GLY A 590 -35.83 -1.53 -28.70
CA GLY A 590 -37.28 -1.58 -28.52
C GLY A 590 -37.90 -2.95 -28.79
N ASP A 591 -37.15 -3.88 -29.39
CA ASP A 591 -37.59 -5.26 -29.60
C ASP A 591 -37.61 -6.04 -28.27
N THR A 592 -38.56 -6.98 -28.15
CA THR A 592 -38.60 -7.96 -27.06
C THR A 592 -37.98 -9.27 -27.52
N ILE A 593 -36.92 -9.70 -26.86
CA ILE A 593 -36.23 -10.96 -27.13
C ILE A 593 -36.72 -12.06 -26.19
N LEU A 594 -36.87 -13.28 -26.74
CA LEU A 594 -37.15 -14.48 -25.96
C LEU A 594 -35.87 -15.31 -25.84
N ILE A 595 -35.52 -15.64 -24.60
CA ILE A 595 -34.42 -16.53 -24.25
C ILE A 595 -34.91 -17.64 -23.32
N TYR A 596 -34.13 -18.70 -23.15
CA TYR A 596 -34.38 -19.65 -22.08
C TYR A 596 -33.12 -19.92 -21.24
N VAL A 597 -33.36 -20.21 -19.96
CA VAL A 597 -32.33 -20.53 -18.95
C VAL A 597 -32.62 -21.88 -18.30
N VAL A 598 -31.62 -22.47 -17.65
CA VAL A 598 -31.80 -23.70 -16.84
C VAL A 598 -32.49 -23.36 -15.52
N ASN A 599 -33.48 -24.17 -15.17
CA ASN A 599 -34.06 -24.21 -13.84
C ASN A 599 -33.13 -25.01 -12.89
N GLY A 600 -32.58 -24.37 -11.85
CA GLY A 600 -31.51 -24.95 -11.04
C GLY A 600 -31.95 -26.12 -10.16
N THR A 601 -33.24 -26.20 -9.83
CA THR A 601 -33.81 -27.16 -8.87
C THR A 601 -34.67 -28.25 -9.50
N SER A 602 -34.91 -28.21 -10.81
CA SER A 602 -35.65 -29.25 -11.53
C SER A 602 -34.95 -29.62 -12.82
N TYR A 603 -34.55 -30.88 -12.90
CA TYR A 603 -34.10 -31.52 -14.14
C TYR A 603 -35.16 -32.52 -14.63
N SER A 604 -36.43 -32.23 -14.34
CA SER A 604 -37.55 -33.09 -14.74
C SER A 604 -37.96 -32.79 -16.17
N SER A 605 -38.00 -33.82 -17.01
CA SER A 605 -38.58 -33.78 -18.36
C SER A 605 -40.11 -33.87 -18.37
N THR A 606 -40.73 -34.17 -17.22
CA THR A 606 -42.16 -34.51 -17.15
C THR A 606 -42.99 -33.60 -16.25
N ASP A 607 -42.36 -32.70 -15.49
CA ASP A 607 -43.07 -31.79 -14.58
C ASP A 607 -43.34 -30.45 -15.28
N ALA A 608 -44.60 -30.26 -15.71
CA ALA A 608 -45.03 -29.05 -16.41
C ALA A 608 -45.06 -27.80 -15.50
N ASN A 609 -45.25 -27.98 -14.20
CA ASN A 609 -45.25 -26.89 -13.21
C ASN A 609 -43.82 -26.51 -12.80
N ASN A 610 -42.85 -27.36 -13.15
CA ASN A 610 -41.45 -27.19 -12.81
C ASN A 610 -40.52 -27.66 -13.94
N PRO A 611 -40.58 -27.02 -15.12
CA PRO A 611 -39.84 -27.46 -16.29
C PRO A 611 -38.33 -27.29 -16.12
N ALA A 612 -37.54 -28.12 -16.80
CA ALA A 612 -36.08 -28.02 -16.79
C ALA A 612 -35.52 -26.71 -17.39
N PHE A 613 -36.29 -26.09 -18.29
CA PHE A 613 -35.96 -24.82 -18.94
C PHE A 613 -37.08 -23.81 -18.74
N ILE A 614 -36.70 -22.57 -18.44
CA ILE A 614 -37.64 -21.46 -18.22
C ILE A 614 -37.39 -20.41 -19.30
N GLY A 615 -38.46 -20.03 -20.01
CA GLY A 615 -38.44 -18.93 -20.98
C GLY A 615 -38.53 -17.58 -20.28
N LEU A 616 -37.69 -16.65 -20.70
CA LEU A 616 -37.63 -15.29 -20.20
C LEU A 616 -37.72 -14.31 -21.38
N GLU A 617 -38.59 -13.33 -21.26
CA GLU A 617 -38.73 -12.25 -22.24
C GLU A 617 -38.09 -10.97 -21.68
N PHE A 618 -37.31 -10.29 -22.51
CA PHE A 618 -36.66 -9.03 -22.16
C PHE A 618 -36.84 -8.01 -23.28
N LYS A 619 -37.23 -6.80 -22.91
CA LYS A 619 -37.21 -5.67 -23.82
C LYS A 619 -35.80 -5.11 -23.95
N VAL A 620 -35.30 -4.97 -25.17
CA VAL A 620 -33.98 -4.43 -25.45
C VAL A 620 -34.04 -2.91 -25.42
N VAL A 621 -33.59 -2.30 -24.32
CA VAL A 621 -33.69 -0.85 -24.09
C VAL A 621 -32.38 -0.10 -24.31
N GLY A 622 -31.29 -0.83 -24.52
CA GLY A 622 -29.99 -0.23 -24.81
C GLY A 622 -29.01 -1.22 -25.42
N SER A 623 -27.88 -0.69 -25.86
CA SER A 623 -26.78 -1.46 -26.42
C SER A 623 -25.44 -0.99 -25.89
N PHE A 624 -24.43 -1.86 -25.92
CA PHE A 624 -23.07 -1.53 -25.48
C PHE A 624 -22.01 -2.09 -26.42
N TYR A 625 -20.77 -1.59 -26.29
CA TYR A 625 -19.64 -2.13 -27.05
C TYR A 625 -19.05 -3.36 -26.34
N ARG A 626 -19.11 -4.52 -27.00
CA ARG A 626 -18.65 -5.79 -26.42
C ARG A 626 -17.15 -5.78 -26.13
N GLN A 627 -16.76 -6.12 -24.90
CA GLN A 627 -15.37 -6.34 -24.49
C GLN A 627 -15.08 -7.82 -24.27
N ALA A 628 -16.09 -8.60 -23.88
CA ALA A 628 -16.03 -10.04 -23.72
C ALA A 628 -15.95 -10.79 -25.06
N SER A 629 -15.54 -12.06 -24.99
CA SER A 629 -15.52 -12.96 -26.16
C SER A 629 -16.89 -13.52 -26.54
N GLU A 630 -17.84 -13.48 -25.61
CA GLU A 630 -19.19 -14.03 -25.74
C GLU A 630 -20.24 -12.90 -25.72
N ASP A 631 -21.44 -13.18 -26.25
CA ASP A 631 -22.52 -12.20 -26.29
C ASP A 631 -23.30 -12.16 -24.98
N TYR A 632 -22.80 -11.38 -24.01
CA TYR A 632 -23.49 -11.17 -22.73
C TYR A 632 -24.73 -10.27 -22.88
N ILE A 633 -25.76 -10.59 -22.11
CA ILE A 633 -26.97 -9.77 -21.96
C ILE A 633 -26.99 -9.27 -20.53
N TYR A 634 -27.13 -7.96 -20.35
CA TYR A 634 -27.15 -7.32 -19.03
C TYR A 634 -28.57 -6.90 -18.65
N CYS A 635 -28.99 -7.24 -17.43
CA CYS A 635 -30.31 -6.93 -16.90
C CYS A 635 -30.23 -6.44 -15.43
N PRO A 636 -31.17 -5.57 -14.99
CA PRO A 636 -31.25 -5.15 -13.59
C PRO A 636 -31.53 -6.30 -12.62
N LEU A 637 -31.12 -6.15 -11.36
CA LEU A 637 -31.48 -7.09 -10.29
C LEU A 637 -32.96 -6.94 -9.91
N SER A 638 -33.57 -8.03 -9.43
CA SER A 638 -34.91 -8.02 -8.84
C SER A 638 -34.87 -7.62 -7.36
N SER A 639 -36.01 -7.19 -6.82
CA SER A 639 -36.09 -6.59 -5.49
C SER A 639 -35.83 -7.57 -4.34
N GLY A 640 -36.16 -8.86 -4.48
CA GLY A 640 -36.03 -9.85 -3.40
C GLY A 640 -34.64 -10.47 -3.28
N VAL A 641 -33.70 -10.13 -4.17
CA VAL A 641 -32.33 -10.66 -4.14
C VAL A 641 -31.52 -9.95 -3.04
N LEU A 642 -31.02 -10.74 -2.08
CA LEU A 642 -30.27 -10.24 -0.91
C LEU A 642 -31.07 -9.28 -0.02
N ASP A 643 -32.41 -9.34 -0.05
CA ASP A 643 -33.29 -8.62 0.88
C ASP A 643 -33.95 -9.62 1.84
N LEU A 644 -33.33 -9.80 3.01
CA LEU A 644 -33.80 -10.75 4.02
C LEU A 644 -34.82 -10.15 5.00
N ASP A 645 -34.92 -8.82 5.08
CA ASP A 645 -35.82 -8.11 6.01
C ASP A 645 -37.27 -8.06 5.50
N GLY A 646 -37.48 -8.31 4.20
CA GLY A 646 -38.81 -8.44 3.58
C GLY A 646 -39.51 -9.78 3.84
N LEU A 647 -38.83 -10.77 4.43
CA LEU A 647 -39.42 -12.07 4.78
C LEU A 647 -40.16 -11.96 6.12
N GLN A 648 -41.43 -12.34 6.16
CA GLN A 648 -42.31 -12.14 7.33
C GLN A 648 -41.66 -12.56 8.67
N ASP A 649 -41.71 -11.65 9.64
CA ASP A 649 -41.28 -11.83 11.02
C ASP A 649 -41.80 -13.14 11.62
N GLY A 650 -40.89 -14.10 11.87
CA GLY A 650 -41.21 -15.32 12.62
C GLY A 650 -40.36 -16.56 12.34
N GLU A 651 -39.68 -16.66 11.18
CA GLU A 651 -38.99 -17.90 10.78
C GLU A 651 -37.46 -17.85 10.77
N ALA A 652 -36.86 -16.73 11.18
CA ALA A 652 -35.40 -16.58 11.28
C ALA A 652 -34.73 -17.44 12.38
N THR A 653 -35.45 -18.30 13.13
CA THR A 653 -34.94 -18.81 14.42
C THR A 653 -35.19 -20.28 14.76
N SER A 654 -35.31 -21.22 13.81
CA SER A 654 -35.42 -22.65 14.18
C SER A 654 -34.13 -23.48 14.07
N PHE A 655 -33.09 -23.06 13.32
CA PHE A 655 -31.93 -23.93 13.09
C PHE A 655 -30.53 -23.32 13.20
N GLY A 656 -30.36 -22.04 13.57
CA GLY A 656 -29.02 -21.45 13.74
C GLY A 656 -28.10 -21.60 12.52
N ARG A 657 -28.67 -21.80 11.33
CA ARG A 657 -27.98 -21.91 10.04
C ARG A 657 -28.49 -20.77 9.17
N PRO A 658 -27.64 -19.84 8.71
CA PRO A 658 -28.02 -18.89 7.67
C PRO A 658 -28.51 -19.66 6.44
N MET A 659 -29.54 -19.13 5.79
CA MET A 659 -30.40 -19.78 4.80
C MET A 659 -29.64 -20.51 3.68
N SER A 660 -30.17 -21.68 3.28
CA SER A 660 -29.59 -22.54 2.24
C SER A 660 -29.91 -22.01 0.84
N PHE A 661 -28.96 -22.11 -0.08
CA PHE A 661 -29.16 -22.07 -1.54
C PHE A 661 -30.53 -22.64 -1.97
N GLY A 662 -31.33 -21.85 -2.70
CA GLY A 662 -32.68 -22.23 -3.13
C GLY A 662 -33.74 -22.27 -2.01
N TYR A 663 -33.68 -21.32 -1.07
CA TYR A 663 -34.67 -21.16 0.00
C TYR A 663 -36.03 -20.68 -0.51
N LEU A 664 -36.05 -19.62 -1.33
CA LEU A 664 -37.29 -19.04 -1.87
C LEU A 664 -38.06 -20.07 -2.68
N ARG A 665 -37.34 -20.94 -3.39
CA ARG A 665 -37.90 -22.03 -4.20
C ARG A 665 -38.85 -22.95 -3.44
N ARG A 666 -38.59 -23.24 -2.16
CA ARG A 666 -39.38 -24.20 -1.37
C ARG A 666 -40.83 -23.78 -1.13
N HIS A 667 -41.14 -22.51 -1.39
CA HIS A 667 -42.45 -21.91 -1.16
C HIS A 667 -43.36 -21.93 -2.40
N TYR A 668 -42.87 -22.43 -3.55
CA TYR A 668 -43.61 -22.40 -4.81
C TYR A 668 -43.73 -23.78 -5.47
N GLU A 669 -44.98 -24.22 -5.66
CA GLU A 669 -45.33 -25.48 -6.35
C GLU A 669 -45.33 -25.34 -7.88
N ASP A 670 -45.75 -24.19 -8.41
CA ASP A 670 -45.73 -23.86 -9.85
C ASP A 670 -44.96 -22.56 -10.09
N ILE A 671 -43.81 -22.68 -10.74
CA ILE A 671 -42.93 -21.53 -11.03
C ILE A 671 -43.32 -20.80 -12.31
N THR A 672 -44.08 -21.43 -13.19
CA THR A 672 -44.46 -20.85 -14.49
C THR A 672 -45.56 -19.80 -14.35
N ALA A 673 -46.29 -19.83 -13.23
CA ALA A 673 -47.34 -18.88 -12.88
C ALA A 673 -46.84 -17.65 -12.08
N LEU A 674 -45.53 -17.54 -11.81
CA LEU A 674 -44.94 -16.45 -11.03
C LEU A 674 -44.89 -15.14 -11.81
N THR A 675 -44.93 -14.01 -11.08
CA THR A 675 -44.61 -12.71 -11.69
C THR A 675 -43.13 -12.66 -12.04
N PRO A 676 -42.71 -11.88 -13.06
CA PRO A 676 -41.30 -11.80 -13.46
C PRO A 676 -40.35 -11.45 -12.30
N GLN A 677 -40.73 -10.53 -11.40
CA GLN A 677 -39.96 -10.20 -10.19
C GLN A 677 -39.74 -11.43 -9.30
N SER A 678 -40.81 -12.10 -8.88
CA SER A 678 -40.72 -13.28 -8.01
C SER A 678 -40.02 -14.47 -8.69
N LEU A 679 -40.16 -14.61 -10.00
CA LEU A 679 -39.45 -15.61 -10.78
C LEU A 679 -37.94 -15.35 -10.76
N PHE A 680 -37.50 -14.10 -10.94
CA PHE A 680 -36.09 -13.74 -10.92
C PHE A 680 -35.49 -13.88 -9.52
N ASP A 681 -36.24 -13.52 -8.46
CA ASP A 681 -35.83 -13.73 -7.08
C ASP A 681 -35.53 -15.21 -6.81
N VAL A 682 -36.42 -16.12 -7.23
CA VAL A 682 -36.21 -17.57 -7.12
C VAL A 682 -35.01 -18.04 -7.95
N LEU A 683 -34.89 -17.59 -9.20
CA LEU A 683 -33.79 -17.98 -10.10
C LEU A 683 -32.42 -17.55 -9.55
N LEU A 684 -32.34 -16.37 -8.94
CA LEU A 684 -31.11 -15.78 -8.42
C LEU A 684 -30.75 -16.30 -7.02
N ASP A 685 -31.74 -16.66 -6.19
CA ASP A 685 -31.52 -17.37 -4.92
C ASP A 685 -30.91 -18.78 -5.13
N GLU A 686 -31.22 -19.41 -6.27
CA GLU A 686 -30.57 -20.64 -6.75
C GLU A 686 -29.26 -20.39 -7.51
N SER A 687 -28.68 -19.20 -7.42
CA SER A 687 -27.44 -18.86 -8.09
C SER A 687 -26.40 -18.38 -7.09
N TYR A 688 -25.13 -18.55 -7.44
CA TYR A 688 -24.04 -17.96 -6.69
C TYR A 688 -23.77 -16.55 -7.20
N VAL A 689 -23.41 -15.65 -6.29
CA VAL A 689 -22.86 -14.35 -6.66
C VAL A 689 -21.52 -14.57 -7.36
N SER A 690 -21.45 -14.03 -8.58
CA SER A 690 -20.33 -14.22 -9.50
C SER A 690 -19.24 -13.15 -9.35
N SER A 691 -19.61 -11.96 -8.91
CA SER A 691 -18.70 -10.89 -8.48
C SER A 691 -19.36 -10.01 -7.44
N PHE A 692 -18.53 -9.48 -6.55
CA PHE A 692 -18.94 -8.58 -5.48
C PHE A 692 -17.85 -7.53 -5.30
N SER A 693 -18.21 -6.26 -5.44
CA SER A 693 -17.33 -5.11 -5.19
C SER A 693 -18.04 -4.03 -4.38
N PHE A 694 -17.26 -3.20 -3.70
CA PHE A 694 -17.77 -2.21 -2.76
C PHE A 694 -16.77 -1.06 -2.61
N THR A 695 -17.24 0.05 -2.05
CA THR A 695 -16.40 1.10 -1.45
C THR A 695 -16.55 1.09 0.07
N LEU A 696 -15.52 1.49 0.80
CA LEU A 696 -15.59 1.61 2.25
C LEU A 696 -16.15 2.99 2.63
N LYS A 697 -17.18 3.02 3.48
CA LYS A 697 -17.85 4.26 3.98
C LYS A 697 -16.87 5.25 4.60
N ASP A 698 -15.93 4.74 5.41
CA ASP A 698 -14.95 5.55 6.13
C ASP A 698 -13.60 4.85 6.17
N ALA A 699 -12.59 5.47 5.55
CA ALA A 699 -11.21 4.98 5.53
C ALA A 699 -10.59 4.84 6.94
N ARG A 700 -11.13 5.54 7.96
CA ARG A 700 -10.68 5.42 9.35
C ARG A 700 -11.02 4.06 9.96
N LYS A 701 -12.11 3.43 9.49
CA LYS A 701 -12.61 2.14 9.97
C LYS A 701 -12.00 0.94 9.24
N LEU A 702 -11.02 1.16 8.38
CA LEU A 702 -10.36 0.09 7.59
C LEU A 702 -9.83 -1.06 8.47
N THR A 703 -9.24 -0.75 9.62
CA THR A 703 -8.70 -1.79 10.52
C THR A 703 -9.82 -2.62 11.17
N GLU A 704 -10.88 -1.96 11.64
CA GLU A 704 -12.05 -2.62 12.21
C GLU A 704 -12.73 -3.54 11.18
N PHE A 705 -12.85 -3.07 9.93
CA PHE A 705 -13.39 -3.88 8.84
C PHE A 705 -12.54 -5.13 8.59
N LYS A 706 -11.21 -5.00 8.54
CA LYS A 706 -10.30 -6.16 8.38
C LYS A 706 -10.41 -7.15 9.54
N ASP A 707 -10.59 -6.67 10.77
CA ASP A 707 -10.82 -7.52 11.94
C ASP A 707 -12.14 -8.29 11.82
N ALA A 708 -13.22 -7.63 11.38
CA ALA A 708 -14.51 -8.27 11.15
C ALA A 708 -14.46 -9.35 10.05
N LEU A 709 -13.74 -9.09 8.95
CA LEU A 709 -13.52 -10.10 7.90
C LEU A 709 -12.81 -11.35 8.43
N GLU A 710 -11.81 -11.15 9.29
CA GLU A 710 -11.07 -12.22 9.94
C GLU A 710 -11.95 -13.03 10.89
N GLU A 711 -12.81 -12.37 11.67
CA GLU A 711 -13.76 -13.03 12.60
C GLU A 711 -14.80 -13.87 11.85
N ILE A 712 -15.34 -13.37 10.74
CA ILE A 712 -16.28 -14.13 9.89
C ILE A 712 -15.59 -15.32 9.19
N GLY A 713 -14.26 -15.26 9.00
CA GLY A 713 -13.48 -16.30 8.37
C GLY A 713 -13.30 -16.14 6.86
N PHE A 714 -13.42 -14.91 6.33
CA PHE A 714 -13.08 -14.61 4.94
C PHE A 714 -11.57 -14.76 4.71
N SER A 715 -11.21 -15.44 3.63
CA SER A 715 -9.80 -15.55 3.25
C SER A 715 -9.28 -14.24 2.68
N GLY A 716 -7.97 -14.02 2.83
CA GLY A 716 -7.26 -12.91 2.21
C GLY A 716 -6.10 -13.43 1.35
N PRO A 717 -5.34 -12.55 0.68
CA PRO A 717 -4.13 -12.94 -0.04
C PRO A 717 -3.16 -13.71 0.88
N LYS A 718 -2.86 -14.99 0.54
CA LYS A 718 -2.10 -15.97 1.35
C LYS A 718 -2.62 -16.22 2.78
N GLN A 719 -3.87 -15.89 3.07
CA GLN A 719 -4.52 -16.19 4.34
C GLN A 719 -5.69 -17.11 4.09
N ASP A 720 -5.40 -18.40 4.07
CA ASP A 720 -6.40 -19.43 3.96
C ASP A 720 -7.23 -19.49 5.25
N ARG A 721 -8.53 -19.22 5.13
CA ARG A 721 -9.52 -19.34 6.20
C ARG A 721 -10.67 -20.25 5.78
N ASP A 722 -11.71 -20.31 6.60
CA ASP A 722 -12.85 -21.21 6.42
C ASP A 722 -13.63 -20.91 5.13
N ILE A 723 -13.79 -19.63 4.78
CA ILE A 723 -14.44 -19.21 3.54
C ILE A 723 -13.38 -19.08 2.45
N ARG A 724 -13.40 -19.97 1.47
CA ARG A 724 -12.48 -20.04 0.32
C ARG A 724 -12.77 -19.02 -0.79
N VAL A 725 -13.15 -17.81 -0.39
CA VAL A 725 -13.29 -16.62 -1.26
C VAL A 725 -12.38 -15.54 -0.68
N SER A 726 -11.47 -14.99 -1.51
CA SER A 726 -10.53 -13.97 -1.05
C SER A 726 -11.19 -12.61 -1.16
N ILE A 727 -11.02 -11.76 -0.15
CA ILE A 727 -11.34 -10.33 -0.27
C ILE A 727 -10.04 -9.56 -0.50
N LEU A 728 -10.08 -8.61 -1.44
CA LEU A 728 -8.98 -7.71 -1.74
C LEU A 728 -9.45 -6.25 -1.65
N ILE A 729 -8.67 -5.42 -0.96
CA ILE A 729 -8.91 -4.00 -0.74
C ILE A 729 -7.77 -3.22 -1.40
N GLU A 730 -8.12 -2.20 -2.18
CA GLU A 730 -7.18 -1.33 -2.87
C GLU A 730 -6.66 -0.20 -1.97
N ASP A 731 -5.96 -0.58 -0.90
CA ASP A 731 -5.51 0.34 0.15
C ASP A 731 -4.00 0.62 0.15
N LYS A 732 -3.18 -0.01 -0.71
CA LYS A 732 -1.72 0.16 -0.71
C LYS A 732 -1.28 1.64 -0.71
N ALA A 733 -1.73 2.41 -1.70
CA ALA A 733 -1.31 3.80 -1.87
C ALA A 733 -1.78 4.69 -0.69
N PHE A 734 -2.97 4.41 -0.17
CA PHE A 734 -3.52 5.07 1.00
C PHE A 734 -2.68 4.77 2.24
N LEU A 735 -2.40 3.49 2.49
CA LEU A 735 -1.61 3.00 3.60
C LEU A 735 -0.17 3.54 3.59
N GLU A 736 0.48 3.57 2.43
CA GLU A 736 1.80 4.18 2.25
C GLU A 736 1.78 5.69 2.55
N SER A 737 0.73 6.38 2.09
CA SER A 737 0.55 7.81 2.35
C SER A 737 0.32 8.11 3.84
N VAL A 738 -0.60 7.38 4.49
CA VAL A 738 -0.88 7.49 5.93
C VAL A 738 0.38 7.17 6.73
N SER A 739 1.08 6.09 6.39
CA SER A 739 2.33 5.71 7.05
C SER A 739 3.38 6.82 6.91
N SER A 740 3.58 7.36 5.71
CA SER A 740 4.57 8.43 5.46
C SER A 740 4.27 9.71 6.24
N ILE A 741 3.00 10.13 6.31
CA ILE A 741 2.56 11.31 7.06
C ILE A 741 2.73 11.06 8.56
N SER A 742 2.28 9.89 9.04
CA SER A 742 2.42 9.49 10.44
C SER A 742 3.89 9.47 10.86
N GLN A 743 4.76 8.92 10.01
CA GLN A 743 6.21 8.90 10.22
C GLN A 743 6.77 10.32 10.38
N ARG A 744 6.48 11.21 9.42
CA ARG A 744 6.94 12.62 9.45
C ARG A 744 6.44 13.34 10.69
N SER A 745 5.18 13.10 11.08
CA SER A 745 4.59 13.64 12.31
C SER A 745 5.31 13.13 13.55
N THR A 746 5.48 11.81 13.70
CA THR A 746 6.14 11.23 14.87
C THR A 746 7.59 11.69 15.00
N TYR A 747 8.36 11.79 13.89
CA TYR A 747 9.71 12.35 13.97
C TYR A 747 9.72 13.80 14.41
N MET A 748 8.78 14.60 13.91
CA MET A 748 8.65 15.98 14.35
C MET A 748 8.30 16.05 15.83
N GLN A 749 7.41 15.20 16.33
CA GLN A 749 7.06 15.10 17.75
C GLN A 749 8.25 14.69 18.63
N ILE A 750 9.13 13.80 18.15
CA ILE A 750 10.35 13.39 18.87
C ILE A 750 11.41 14.50 18.85
N LEU A 751 11.60 15.16 17.71
CA LEU A 751 12.61 16.20 17.54
C LEU A 751 12.22 17.50 18.24
N TYR A 752 10.92 17.79 18.30
CA TYR A 752 10.36 19.00 18.90
C TYR A 752 10.85 19.30 20.33
N PRO A 753 10.76 18.39 21.31
CA PRO A 753 11.24 18.68 22.68
C PRO A 753 12.75 18.94 22.73
N VAL A 754 13.55 18.30 21.86
CA VAL A 754 15.00 18.52 21.78
C VAL A 754 15.31 19.92 21.24
N LEU A 755 14.62 20.32 20.16
CA LEU A 755 14.73 21.66 19.59
C LEU A 755 14.28 22.72 20.59
N LEU A 756 13.17 22.49 21.29
CA LEU A 756 12.66 23.39 22.32
C LEU A 756 13.67 23.55 23.46
N ALA A 757 14.27 22.45 23.94
CA ALA A 757 15.31 22.48 24.96
C ALA A 757 16.55 23.27 24.50
N LEU A 758 16.95 23.14 23.23
CA LEU A 758 18.06 23.90 22.65
C LEU A 758 17.73 25.40 22.60
N VAL A 759 16.52 25.76 22.18
CA VAL A 759 16.04 27.14 22.19
C VAL A 759 16.05 27.71 23.60
N CYS A 760 15.60 26.95 24.60
CA CYS A 760 15.68 27.33 26.02
C CYS A 760 17.12 27.55 26.48
N ALA A 761 18.05 26.66 26.13
CA ALA A 761 19.46 26.78 26.47
C ALA A 761 20.10 28.03 25.83
N VAL A 762 19.82 28.28 24.55
CA VAL A 762 20.25 29.52 23.85
C VAL A 762 19.67 30.75 24.55
N GLY A 763 18.42 30.70 25.00
CA GLY A 763 17.79 31.77 25.79
C GLY A 763 18.57 32.10 27.07
N VAL A 764 18.92 31.09 27.86
CA VAL A 764 19.69 31.27 29.11
C VAL A 764 21.10 31.82 28.82
N ILE A 765 21.80 31.26 27.83
CA ILE A 765 23.18 31.65 27.49
C ILE A 765 23.22 33.06 26.91
N ALA A 766 22.32 33.39 25.99
CA ALA A 766 22.21 34.72 25.41
C ALA A 766 21.94 35.77 26.49
N ALA A 767 21.01 35.48 27.43
CA ALA A 767 20.73 36.36 28.55
C ALA A 767 21.97 36.59 29.43
N PHE A 768 22.70 35.52 29.77
CA PHE A 768 23.91 35.59 30.57
C PHE A 768 25.00 36.44 29.90
N LEU A 769 25.28 36.19 28.62
CA LEU A 769 26.27 36.95 27.84
C LEU A 769 25.91 38.43 27.72
N MET A 770 24.63 38.75 27.51
CA MET A 770 24.16 40.13 27.38
C MET A 770 24.34 40.91 28.67
N ILE A 771 24.09 40.31 29.83
CA ILE A 771 24.31 40.95 31.12
C ILE A 771 25.79 41.08 31.43
N ASN A 772 26.60 40.05 31.15
CA ASN A 772 28.02 40.13 31.42
C ASN A 772 28.72 41.18 30.54
N SER A 773 28.23 41.42 29.33
CA SER A 773 28.70 42.53 28.47
C SER A 773 28.51 43.92 29.10
N ARG A 774 27.65 44.03 30.12
CA ARG A 774 27.27 45.28 30.82
C ARG A 774 27.81 45.37 32.24
N ARG A 775 28.74 44.50 32.59
CA ARG A 775 29.40 44.48 33.90
C ARG A 775 29.97 45.85 34.31
N GLU A 776 30.53 46.62 33.37
CA GLU A 776 31.12 47.94 33.64
C GLU A 776 30.07 48.96 34.08
N GLU A 777 28.89 48.95 33.46
CA GLU A 777 27.79 49.86 33.82
C GLU A 777 27.23 49.52 35.21
N ILE A 778 27.13 48.22 35.52
CA ILE A 778 26.75 47.71 36.84
C ILE A 778 27.77 48.16 37.90
N ALA A 779 29.07 48.11 37.58
CA ALA A 779 30.15 48.51 38.46
C ALA A 779 30.14 50.02 38.76
N VAL A 780 29.98 50.85 37.73
CA VAL A 780 29.91 52.33 37.86
C VAL A 780 28.69 52.74 38.67
N MET A 781 27.51 52.15 38.43
CA MET A 781 26.33 52.45 39.24
C MET A 781 26.53 52.09 40.72
N ARG A 782 27.25 51.00 40.98
CA ARG A 782 27.64 50.61 42.34
C ARG A 782 28.63 51.57 42.98
N GLY A 783 29.66 51.99 42.25
CA GLY A 783 30.65 52.97 42.71
C GLY A 783 30.03 54.34 43.03
N LEU A 784 28.93 54.69 42.37
CA LEU A 784 28.15 55.91 42.62
C LEU A 784 27.10 55.75 43.74
N GLY A 785 27.05 54.62 44.45
CA GLY A 785 26.20 54.42 45.62
C GLY A 785 24.77 53.91 45.33
N ALA A 786 24.48 53.37 44.14
CA ALA A 786 23.16 52.82 43.86
C ALA A 786 22.88 51.51 44.65
N GLN A 787 21.67 51.39 45.21
CA GLN A 787 21.23 50.20 45.94
C GLN A 787 21.14 48.95 45.04
N LYS A 788 21.51 47.78 45.57
CA LYS A 788 21.50 46.49 44.83
C LYS A 788 20.16 46.19 44.15
N LYS A 789 19.03 46.39 44.84
CA LYS A 789 17.68 46.19 44.27
C LYS A 789 17.41 47.11 43.07
N ARG A 790 17.88 48.36 43.13
CA ARG A 790 17.67 49.36 42.07
C ARG A 790 18.47 49.01 40.81
N ILE A 791 19.71 48.56 40.96
CA ILE A 791 20.55 48.10 39.85
C ILE A 791 19.92 46.87 39.18
N PHE A 792 19.50 45.88 39.98
CA PHE A 792 18.82 44.69 39.48
C PHE A 792 17.59 45.06 38.64
N LEU A 793 16.67 45.85 39.20
CA LEU A 793 15.43 46.23 38.52
C LEU A 793 15.68 47.06 37.26
N THR A 794 16.69 47.93 37.23
CA THR A 794 17.00 48.74 36.04
C THR A 794 17.42 47.89 34.86
N PHE A 795 18.36 46.96 35.05
CA PHE A 795 18.82 46.10 33.96
C PHE A 795 17.82 44.98 33.64
N PHE A 796 17.09 44.47 34.63
CA PHE A 796 16.07 43.44 34.41
C PHE A 796 14.90 44.00 33.58
N TYR A 797 14.36 45.18 33.93
CA TYR A 797 13.29 45.79 33.14
C TYR A 797 13.74 46.16 31.73
N GLU A 798 15.00 46.56 31.55
CA GLU A 798 15.53 46.78 30.22
C GLU A 798 15.47 45.51 29.35
N GLN A 799 15.93 44.38 29.88
CA GLN A 799 15.86 43.11 29.16
C GLN A 799 14.41 42.70 28.87
N LEU A 800 13.51 42.92 29.83
CA LEU A 800 12.09 42.59 29.69
C LEU A 800 11.40 43.45 28.62
N PHE A 801 11.70 44.76 28.55
CA PHE A 801 11.17 45.63 27.49
C PHE A 801 11.69 45.24 26.10
N LEU A 802 12.97 44.88 25.99
CA LEU A 802 13.54 44.42 24.71
C LEU A 802 12.95 43.08 24.27
N LEU A 803 12.75 42.14 25.20
CA LEU A 803 12.04 40.88 24.96
C LEU A 803 10.60 41.11 24.49
N ALA A 804 9.86 41.99 25.18
CA ALA A 804 8.48 42.31 24.83
C ALA A 804 8.38 42.97 23.45
N ALA A 805 9.30 43.88 23.11
CA ALA A 805 9.35 44.49 21.77
C ALA A 805 9.63 43.44 20.68
N GLY A 806 10.55 42.51 20.92
CA GLY A 806 10.83 41.40 20.01
C GLY A 806 9.65 40.42 19.88
N MET A 807 8.97 40.11 20.99
CA MET A 807 7.78 39.26 21.00
C MET A 807 6.66 39.86 20.15
N LEU A 808 6.35 41.15 20.36
CA LEU A 808 5.29 41.85 19.61
C LEU A 808 5.63 41.94 18.13
N ALA A 809 6.88 42.25 17.79
CA ALA A 809 7.34 42.26 16.40
C ALA A 809 7.25 40.86 15.76
N GLY A 810 7.67 39.82 16.47
CA GLY A 810 7.61 38.44 15.99
C GLY A 810 6.17 37.97 15.78
N ALA A 811 5.28 38.26 16.73
CA ALA A 811 3.85 37.96 16.61
C ALA A 811 3.21 38.70 15.43
N ALA A 812 3.54 39.98 15.21
CA ALA A 812 3.04 40.74 14.06
C ALA A 812 3.50 40.15 12.72
N VAL A 813 4.77 39.71 12.63
CA VAL A 813 5.29 39.03 11.44
C VAL A 813 4.59 37.69 11.24
N TRP A 814 4.39 36.90 12.31
CA TRP A 814 3.70 35.62 12.23
C TRP A 814 2.26 35.76 11.73
N LEU A 815 1.49 36.70 12.26
CA LEU A 815 0.11 36.97 11.84
C LEU A 815 -0.02 37.35 10.35
N SER A 816 1.08 37.76 9.70
CA SER A 816 1.05 38.10 8.28
C SER A 816 1.11 36.88 7.35
N PHE A 817 1.58 35.71 7.83
CA PHE A 817 1.80 34.52 7.00
C PHE A 817 1.38 33.19 7.65
N GLY A 818 1.08 33.17 8.95
CA GLY A 818 0.79 31.96 9.72
C GLY A 818 -0.51 32.07 10.51
N ASP A 819 -0.94 30.92 11.05
CA ASP A 819 -2.20 30.81 11.79
C ASP A 819 -2.09 31.40 13.20
N ALA A 820 -3.08 32.21 13.59
CA ALA A 820 -3.21 32.82 14.90
C ALA A 820 -3.34 31.78 16.03
N ALA A 821 -3.84 30.59 15.73
CA ALA A 821 -4.00 29.51 16.70
C ALA A 821 -2.67 29.15 17.41
N GLN A 822 -1.54 29.26 16.71
CA GLN A 822 -0.22 28.91 17.26
C GLN A 822 0.25 29.89 18.34
N LEU A 823 -0.23 31.15 18.33
CA LEU A 823 0.12 32.15 19.33
C LEU A 823 -0.48 31.82 20.71
N GLY A 824 -1.53 31.00 20.77
CA GLY A 824 -2.15 30.57 22.03
C GLY A 824 -1.37 29.46 22.76
N LYS A 825 -0.38 28.83 22.12
CA LYS A 825 0.33 27.68 22.70
C LYS A 825 1.42 28.13 23.70
N PRO A 826 1.49 27.51 24.91
CA PRO A 826 2.44 27.92 25.95
C PRO A 826 3.91 27.74 25.53
N ASP A 827 4.19 26.74 24.70
CA ASP A 827 5.55 26.40 24.26
C ASP A 827 6.22 27.54 23.47
N LEU A 828 5.44 28.36 22.77
CA LEU A 828 5.91 29.53 22.06
C LEU A 828 6.64 30.51 23.00
N TYR A 829 6.22 30.53 24.27
CA TYR A 829 6.75 31.44 25.28
C TYR A 829 7.93 30.85 26.06
N ALA A 830 8.32 29.59 25.81
CA ALA A 830 9.38 28.89 26.55
C ALA A 830 10.73 29.62 26.46
N PHE A 831 11.09 30.14 25.27
CA PHE A 831 12.29 30.95 25.08
C PHE A 831 12.30 32.20 25.97
N PHE A 832 11.17 32.92 26.02
CA PHE A 832 11.04 34.18 26.73
C PHE A 832 11.17 33.98 28.24
N VAL A 833 10.53 32.93 28.77
CA VAL A 833 10.64 32.53 30.18
C VAL A 833 12.08 32.15 30.52
N CYS A 834 12.73 31.31 29.71
CA CYS A 834 14.11 30.88 29.94
C CYS A 834 15.11 32.03 29.85
N TYR A 835 14.95 32.94 28.89
CA TYR A 835 15.77 34.15 28.79
C TYR A 835 15.58 35.05 30.01
N ALA A 836 14.33 35.29 30.44
CA ALA A 836 14.06 36.13 31.61
C ALA A 836 14.65 35.54 32.90
N LEU A 837 14.52 34.22 33.09
CA LEU A 837 15.15 33.50 34.21
C LEU A 837 16.68 33.58 34.15
N GLY A 838 17.27 33.31 32.98
CA GLY A 838 18.71 33.43 32.75
C GLY A 838 19.22 34.86 33.04
N ALA A 839 18.44 35.87 32.64
CA ALA A 839 18.75 37.26 32.90
C ALA A 839 18.70 37.59 34.40
N GLY A 840 17.67 37.11 35.11
CA GLY A 840 17.56 37.25 36.55
C GLY A 840 18.74 36.62 37.30
N ILE A 841 19.11 35.39 36.95
CA ILE A 841 20.23 34.67 37.57
C ILE A 841 21.56 35.39 37.31
N ALA A 842 21.83 35.78 36.07
CA ALA A 842 23.05 36.50 35.71
C ALA A 842 23.18 37.83 36.46
N LEU A 843 22.10 38.61 36.53
CA LEU A 843 22.07 39.86 37.30
C LEU A 843 22.26 39.61 38.80
N PHE A 844 21.64 38.56 39.35
CA PHE A 844 21.82 38.22 40.76
C PHE A 844 23.27 37.86 41.09
N LEU A 845 23.92 37.05 40.26
CA LEU A 845 25.33 36.66 40.41
C LEU A 845 26.25 37.89 40.32
N GLN A 846 26.05 38.75 39.31
CA GLN A 846 26.87 39.95 39.13
C GLN A 846 26.65 40.96 40.27
N ASN A 847 25.43 41.04 40.79
CA ASN A 847 25.06 41.91 41.89
C ASN A 847 25.41 41.33 43.28
N ARG A 848 25.97 40.11 43.37
CA ARG A 848 26.61 39.59 44.61
C ARG A 848 28.07 40.02 44.75
N LYS A 849 28.82 40.13 43.65
CA LYS A 849 30.23 40.60 43.66
C LYS A 849 30.35 41.99 44.31
N SER A 850 31.47 42.37 44.93
CA SER A 850 31.67 43.72 45.50
C SER A 850 31.95 44.75 44.40
N ALA A 851 31.61 46.03 44.60
CA ALA A 851 31.89 47.09 43.62
C ALA A 851 33.38 47.15 43.26
N ILE A 852 34.24 46.99 44.27
CA ILE A 852 35.68 46.89 44.11
C ILE A 852 36.03 45.61 43.37
N SER A 853 35.50 44.43 43.67
CA SER A 853 35.80 43.20 42.89
C SER A 853 35.39 43.27 41.41
N ILE A 854 34.28 43.96 41.10
CA ILE A 854 33.84 44.15 39.70
C ILE A 854 34.76 45.16 38.98
N LEU A 855 35.32 46.12 39.72
CA LEU A 855 36.26 47.13 39.22
C LEU A 855 37.74 46.69 39.33
N SER A 856 38.08 45.71 40.16
CA SER A 856 39.42 45.17 40.45
C SER A 856 39.66 43.79 39.83
N GLU A 857 38.68 43.14 39.18
CA GLU A 857 38.91 42.23 38.03
C GLU A 857 39.53 42.99 36.82
N LYS A 858 40.31 44.02 37.10
CA LYS A 858 40.88 45.05 36.22
C LYS A 858 42.18 45.63 36.81
N GLU A 859 42.47 45.42 38.10
CA GLU A 859 43.80 45.66 38.71
C GLU A 859 44.49 44.31 38.86
#